data_AF-A0AAA9TAB7-F1
#
_entry.id   AF-A0AAA9TAB7-F1
#
_cell.length_a   1.000
_cell.length_b   1.000
_cell.length_c   1.000
_cell.angle_alpha   90.00
_cell.angle_beta   90.00
_cell.angle_gamma   90.00
#
_symmetry.space_group_name_H-M   'P 1'
#
loop_
_entity.id
_entity.type
_entity.pdbx_description
1 polymer ?
#
loop_
_entity_poly.entity_id
_entity_poly.type
_entity_poly.pdbx_seq_one_letter_code
_entity_poly.pdbx_strand_id
1 'polypeptide(L)'
;MNPFQKNDSKETLFLPVSTEEVPPRPPSFPEKPSPKICGSNYPLSIVFIVVNEFCERFSYYGMKAVLTLYFLYFLHWSENTSTSVYHAFSSLCYFTPILGAAIADSWLGKFKTIIYLSLVYVLGHVIKSMGALPILGGQMLHTVLSMVGLSLIALGTGGIKPCVAAFGGDQFEEKHAEERTRYFSVFYLSINAGSLISTFVTPMLRGDVQCFGKDCYALAFGVPGLLMLIALVVFAMGSKLYRKPPPEGNILNQVVKCIWFAISSRFKNHSGDNPKREHWLDWAAEKYPKQLIMDVKALTRVLFLYIPLPMFWALLDQQGSRWTLQATRMNGNLGFFVLQPDQMQVLNPFLVLIFIPLFDLVIYRLVSKCGINFTSLRKMAVGMILACLAFAVAAAVEIKINEMAPHQPDSQEIFLQVLNLADDEVKVTVLGDENNTLLAESIKSFQNMPHYSKLHLKTKSQNFHFQLKYHNVSVYTDHSVEEKIWYTLIIREDGESISSMMVKDEENKTTNGMTAMRFVNTLHEKVNVSLGTDASLIVDEDYGVSAYRTVQRGEYPAVHCRTKKEDFSLNLGLLDFGAVYLFVITNRTNQGPQAWKMEYMPANKMSIAWQLPQYALVTAGEVMFSVTGLEFSYSQAPSSMKSVLQAAWLLTVAVGNIIVLIVAQFSGLAQWAEFILFSCLLLVVCLIFSIMGYYYVPLKPGDVQGSADKQTPQIQGNMINLETKKTKF
;
A
#
# COMPACT_ATOMS: atom_id res chain seq x y z
N MET A 1 2.58 -13.44 -79.49
CA MET A 1 3.88 -12.75 -79.47
C MET A 1 3.61 -11.25 -79.53
N ASN A 2 4.19 -10.51 -78.58
CA ASN A 2 4.05 -9.08 -78.27
C ASN A 2 3.41 -8.14 -79.30
N PRO A 3 2.64 -7.15 -78.82
CA PRO A 3 2.67 -5.81 -79.37
C PRO A 3 3.19 -4.82 -78.32
N PHE A 4 4.30 -4.19 -78.69
CA PHE A 4 5.00 -3.13 -77.97
C PHE A 4 4.38 -1.76 -78.29
N GLN A 5 4.35 -0.90 -77.26
CA GLN A 5 4.49 0.57 -77.26
C GLN A 5 3.65 1.40 -78.25
N LYS A 6 2.96 2.49 -77.91
CA LYS A 6 2.98 3.55 -76.87
C LYS A 6 2.67 4.80 -77.71
N ASN A 7 1.53 5.46 -77.47
CA ASN A 7 1.17 6.69 -78.15
C ASN A 7 0.79 7.73 -77.09
N ASP A 8 1.38 8.91 -77.20
CA ASP A 8 1.17 10.04 -76.30
C ASP A 8 -0.11 10.82 -76.63
N SER A 9 -0.66 11.42 -75.57
CA SER A 9 -1.50 12.63 -75.52
C SER A 9 -2.95 12.59 -76.06
N LYS A 10 -3.90 12.70 -75.13
CA LYS A 10 -5.03 13.65 -75.18
C LYS A 10 -5.64 13.83 -73.79
N GLU A 11 -5.83 15.09 -73.43
CA GLU A 11 -6.44 15.59 -72.20
C GLU A 11 -7.77 14.90 -71.88
N THR A 12 -7.98 14.54 -70.62
CA THR A 12 -9.32 14.44 -70.03
C THR A 12 -9.28 15.02 -68.62
N LEU A 13 -10.08 16.08 -68.45
CA LEU A 13 -10.55 16.68 -67.22
C LEU A 13 -10.68 15.63 -66.08
N PHE A 14 -9.86 15.75 -65.04
CA PHE A 14 -10.16 15.12 -63.75
C PHE A 14 -11.18 15.99 -63.02
N LEU A 15 -12.44 15.58 -63.08
CA LEU A 15 -13.49 16.00 -62.16
C LEU A 15 -13.02 15.75 -60.71
N PRO A 16 -13.33 16.64 -59.76
CA PRO A 16 -13.06 16.38 -58.35
C PRO A 16 -13.86 15.15 -57.93
N VAL A 17 -13.17 14.13 -57.40
CA VAL A 17 -13.83 13.03 -56.70
C VAL A 17 -14.57 13.67 -55.53
N SER A 18 -15.90 13.62 -55.62
CA SER A 18 -16.85 13.99 -54.59
C SER A 18 -16.40 13.40 -53.26
N THR A 19 -16.36 14.23 -52.23
CA THR A 19 -16.52 13.82 -50.84
C THR A 19 -17.59 12.74 -50.79
N GLU A 20 -17.22 11.49 -50.48
CA GLU A 20 -18.19 10.50 -50.02
C GLU A 20 -18.85 11.11 -48.79
N GLU A 21 -20.07 11.62 -48.98
CA GLU A 21 -21.00 11.88 -47.90
C GLU A 21 -21.09 10.56 -47.12
N VAL A 22 -20.65 10.60 -45.87
CA VAL A 22 -21.01 9.57 -44.90
C VAL A 22 -22.53 9.43 -44.99
N PRO A 23 -23.08 8.25 -45.34
CA PRO A 23 -24.52 8.12 -45.51
C PRO A 23 -25.20 8.57 -44.21
N PRO A 24 -26.29 9.36 -44.28
CA PRO A 24 -27.00 9.78 -43.10
C PRO A 24 -27.34 8.54 -42.29
N ARG A 25 -26.91 8.56 -41.02
CA ARG A 25 -27.17 7.50 -40.05
C ARG A 25 -28.66 7.13 -40.18
N PRO A 26 -29.02 5.86 -40.46
CA PRO A 26 -30.42 5.50 -40.64
C PRO A 26 -31.20 5.98 -39.41
N PRO A 27 -32.42 6.52 -39.57
CA PRO A 27 -33.19 7.01 -38.44
C PRO A 27 -33.25 5.90 -37.40
N SER A 28 -32.60 6.14 -36.26
CA SER A 28 -32.63 5.22 -35.14
C SER A 28 -34.08 4.97 -34.80
N PHE A 29 -34.50 3.70 -34.74
CA PHE A 29 -35.77 3.32 -34.14
C PHE A 29 -35.97 4.14 -32.85
N PRO A 30 -37.18 4.63 -32.55
CA PRO A 30 -37.41 5.41 -31.35
C PRO A 30 -37.00 4.56 -30.14
N GLU A 31 -35.81 4.79 -29.59
CA GLU A 31 -35.37 4.20 -28.34
C GLU A 31 -36.40 4.65 -27.31
N LYS A 32 -37.12 3.67 -26.72
CA LYS A 32 -38.03 3.97 -25.61
C LYS A 32 -37.27 4.81 -24.59
N PRO A 33 -37.81 5.98 -24.18
CA PRO A 33 -37.13 6.81 -23.19
C PRO A 33 -36.85 5.95 -21.96
N SER A 34 -35.58 5.91 -21.56
CA SER A 34 -35.17 5.16 -20.38
C SER A 34 -35.96 5.68 -19.18
N PRO A 35 -36.46 4.79 -18.30
CA PRO A 35 -37.18 5.22 -17.11
C PRO A 35 -36.27 6.13 -16.28
N LYS A 36 -36.82 7.26 -15.84
CA LYS A 36 -36.11 8.27 -15.05
C LYS A 36 -36.32 8.06 -13.56
N ILE A 37 -35.36 8.49 -12.75
CA ILE A 37 -35.52 8.54 -11.29
C ILE A 37 -36.60 9.58 -10.97
N CYS A 38 -37.58 9.20 -10.14
CA CYS A 38 -38.68 10.08 -9.75
C CYS A 38 -38.17 11.42 -9.22
N GLY A 39 -38.65 12.54 -9.79
CA GLY A 39 -38.23 13.89 -9.42
C GLY A 39 -36.90 14.37 -10.01
N SER A 40 -36.30 13.66 -10.96
CA SER A 40 -35.04 14.08 -11.60
C SER A 40 -34.97 13.77 -13.11
N ASN A 41 -34.01 14.37 -13.80
CA ASN A 41 -33.69 14.06 -15.20
C ASN A 41 -32.77 12.84 -15.37
N TYR A 42 -32.38 12.16 -14.29
CA TYR A 42 -31.41 11.06 -14.34
C TYR A 42 -32.05 9.76 -14.85
N PRO A 43 -31.36 9.02 -15.73
CA PRO A 43 -31.75 7.65 -16.06
C PRO A 43 -31.70 6.76 -14.82
N LEU A 44 -32.71 5.91 -14.61
CA LEU A 44 -32.77 4.95 -13.50
C LEU A 44 -31.58 3.96 -13.53
N SER A 45 -31.01 3.72 -14.71
CA SER A 45 -29.82 2.88 -14.90
C SER A 45 -28.61 3.36 -14.09
N ILE A 46 -28.49 4.66 -13.80
CA ILE A 46 -27.36 5.23 -13.07
C ILE A 46 -27.26 4.70 -11.63
N VAL A 47 -28.39 4.44 -10.97
CA VAL A 47 -28.40 3.94 -9.58
C VAL A 47 -27.65 2.62 -9.48
N PHE A 48 -27.86 1.72 -10.44
CA PHE A 48 -27.18 0.42 -10.48
C PHE A 48 -25.67 0.55 -10.67
N ILE A 49 -25.23 1.53 -11.49
CA ILE A 49 -23.80 1.78 -11.75
C ILE A 49 -23.13 2.38 -10.52
N VAL A 50 -23.76 3.34 -9.85
CA VAL A 50 -23.21 3.98 -8.64
C VAL A 50 -23.12 2.99 -7.47
N VAL A 51 -24.13 2.14 -7.27
CA VAL A 51 -24.07 1.09 -6.23
C VAL A 51 -23.01 0.04 -6.57
N ASN A 52 -22.91 -0.38 -7.84
CA ASN A 52 -21.83 -1.25 -8.29
C ASN A 52 -20.45 -0.65 -8.00
N GLU A 53 -20.25 0.63 -8.33
CA GLU A 53 -18.99 1.33 -8.07
C GLU A 53 -18.69 1.37 -6.56
N PHE A 54 -19.65 1.78 -5.73
CA PHE A 54 -19.47 1.80 -4.28
C PHE A 54 -19.04 0.43 -3.72
N CYS A 55 -19.76 -0.64 -4.08
CA CYS A 55 -19.49 -1.98 -3.58
C CYS A 55 -18.13 -2.53 -4.07
N GLU A 56 -17.77 -2.28 -5.33
CA GLU A 56 -16.48 -2.71 -5.86
C GLU A 56 -15.31 -1.91 -5.25
N ARG A 57 -15.47 -0.60 -5.07
CA ARG A 57 -14.47 0.24 -4.37
C ARG A 57 -14.29 -0.19 -2.92
N PHE A 58 -15.38 -0.47 -2.21
CA PHE A 58 -15.30 -1.06 -0.88
C PHE A 58 -14.49 -2.35 -0.91
N SER A 59 -14.81 -3.25 -1.83
CA SER A 59 -14.15 -4.55 -1.92
C SER A 59 -12.64 -4.41 -2.17
N TYR A 60 -12.25 -3.59 -3.15
CA TYR A 60 -10.86 -3.37 -3.52
C TYR A 60 -10.04 -2.77 -2.37
N TYR A 61 -10.48 -1.64 -1.81
CA TYR A 61 -9.72 -0.94 -0.77
C TYR A 61 -9.72 -1.70 0.56
N GLY A 62 -10.83 -2.31 0.95
CA GLY A 62 -10.92 -3.11 2.18
C GLY A 62 -9.98 -4.32 2.16
N MET A 63 -9.98 -5.08 1.05
CA MET A 63 -9.07 -6.21 0.88
C MET A 63 -7.60 -5.78 0.81
N LYS A 64 -7.31 -4.70 0.08
CA LYS A 64 -5.95 -4.16 -0.07
C LYS A 64 -5.39 -3.71 1.29
N ALA A 65 -6.21 -3.09 2.14
CA ALA A 65 -5.78 -2.53 3.42
C ALA A 65 -5.16 -3.57 4.38
N VAL A 66 -5.75 -4.77 4.45
CA VAL A 66 -5.34 -5.84 5.38
C VAL A 66 -4.24 -6.75 4.81
N LEU A 67 -3.84 -6.55 3.55
CA LEU A 67 -3.05 -7.53 2.78
C LEU A 67 -1.61 -7.68 3.30
N THR A 68 -0.97 -6.58 3.68
CA THR A 68 0.40 -6.59 4.22
C THR A 68 0.48 -7.38 5.52
N LEU A 69 -0.47 -7.16 6.44
CA LEU A 69 -0.52 -7.89 7.71
C LEU A 69 -0.89 -9.36 7.52
N TYR A 70 -1.73 -9.68 6.52
CA TYR A 70 -2.01 -11.07 6.15
C TYR A 70 -0.73 -11.81 5.72
N PHE A 71 0.10 -11.21 4.87
CA PHE A 71 1.36 -11.82 4.47
C PHE A 71 2.32 -12.01 5.64
N LEU A 72 2.41 -11.01 6.51
CA LEU A 72 3.31 -11.03 7.66
C LEU A 72 2.88 -12.05 8.73
N TYR A 73 1.60 -12.06 9.12
CA TYR A 73 1.14 -12.80 10.29
C TYR A 73 0.46 -14.13 9.98
N PHE A 74 -0.14 -14.27 8.80
CA PHE A 74 -0.82 -15.51 8.41
C PHE A 74 0.05 -16.39 7.52
N LEU A 75 0.74 -15.80 6.52
CA LEU A 75 1.67 -16.56 5.66
C LEU A 75 3.10 -16.64 6.25
N HIS A 76 3.38 -15.89 7.31
CA HIS A 76 4.68 -15.82 7.98
C HIS A 76 5.83 -15.42 7.04
N TRP A 77 5.56 -14.46 6.15
CA TRP A 77 6.58 -13.90 5.26
C TRP A 77 7.32 -12.73 5.91
N SER A 78 8.55 -12.47 5.45
CA SER A 78 9.29 -11.30 5.90
C SER A 78 8.61 -9.99 5.49
N GLU A 79 8.92 -8.89 6.18
CA GLU A 79 8.43 -7.55 5.86
C GLU A 79 8.74 -7.14 4.41
N ASN A 80 9.94 -7.47 3.94
CA ASN A 80 10.38 -7.18 2.58
C ASN A 80 9.58 -7.98 1.54
N THR A 81 9.42 -9.30 1.73
CA THR A 81 8.62 -10.14 0.83
C THR A 81 7.15 -9.70 0.82
N SER A 82 6.58 -9.38 1.99
CA SER A 82 5.21 -8.88 2.12
C SER A 82 5.00 -7.57 1.35
N THR A 83 5.96 -6.63 1.48
CA THR A 83 5.98 -5.36 0.74
C THR A 83 6.09 -5.61 -0.78
N SER A 84 7.02 -6.47 -1.21
CA SER A 84 7.22 -6.81 -2.62
C SER A 84 5.96 -7.40 -3.27
N VAL A 85 5.29 -8.34 -2.61
CA VAL A 85 4.08 -8.98 -3.16
C VAL A 85 2.88 -8.01 -3.16
N TYR A 86 2.74 -7.16 -2.14
CA TYR A 86 1.73 -6.10 -2.13
C TYR A 86 1.86 -5.15 -3.33
N HIS A 87 3.11 -4.73 -3.63
CA HIS A 87 3.37 -3.85 -4.77
C HIS A 87 3.32 -4.59 -6.11
N ALA A 88 3.67 -5.88 -6.17
CA ALA A 88 3.45 -6.71 -7.36
C ALA A 88 1.95 -6.78 -7.71
N PHE A 89 1.12 -7.05 -6.71
CA PHE A 89 -0.34 -7.05 -6.85
C PHE A 89 -0.88 -5.69 -7.31
N SER A 90 -0.44 -4.61 -6.66
CA SER A 90 -0.86 -3.24 -7.00
C SER A 90 -0.42 -2.87 -8.43
N SER A 91 0.79 -3.21 -8.82
CA SER A 91 1.30 -3.02 -10.20
C SER A 91 0.41 -3.74 -11.22
N LEU A 92 0.09 -5.01 -10.97
CA LEU A 92 -0.78 -5.78 -11.85
C LEU A 92 -2.17 -5.14 -11.98
N CYS A 93 -2.76 -4.66 -10.88
CA CYS A 93 -4.06 -3.96 -10.88
C CYS A 93 -4.10 -2.66 -11.70
N TYR A 94 -2.95 -2.00 -11.88
CA TYR A 94 -2.83 -0.74 -12.65
C TYR A 94 -2.28 -0.96 -14.05
N PHE A 95 -1.72 -2.14 -14.34
CA PHE A 95 -1.30 -2.56 -15.67
C PHE A 95 -2.43 -3.19 -16.49
N THR A 96 -3.25 -4.05 -15.88
CA THR A 96 -4.37 -4.76 -16.53
C THR A 96 -5.51 -3.88 -17.08
N PRO A 97 -5.71 -2.60 -16.68
CA PRO A 97 -6.62 -1.68 -17.37
C PRO A 97 -6.37 -1.57 -18.87
N ILE A 98 -5.11 -1.64 -19.32
CA ILE A 98 -4.77 -1.60 -20.75
C ILE A 98 -5.42 -2.79 -21.48
N LEU A 99 -5.39 -3.97 -20.86
CA LEU A 99 -6.00 -5.18 -21.40
C LEU A 99 -7.52 -5.09 -21.38
N GLY A 100 -8.10 -4.60 -20.27
CA GLY A 100 -9.54 -4.41 -20.12
C GLY A 100 -10.13 -3.47 -21.18
N ALA A 101 -9.49 -2.32 -21.38
CA ALA A 101 -9.87 -1.36 -22.42
C ALA A 101 -9.75 -1.98 -23.82
N ALA A 102 -8.62 -2.65 -24.13
CA ALA A 102 -8.44 -3.31 -25.42
C ALA A 102 -9.52 -4.37 -25.71
N ILE A 103 -9.92 -5.17 -24.72
CA ILE A 103 -10.98 -6.18 -24.86
C ILE A 103 -12.36 -5.53 -25.06
N ALA A 104 -12.66 -4.48 -24.28
CA ALA A 104 -13.93 -3.76 -24.39
C ALA A 104 -14.10 -3.07 -25.74
N ASP A 105 -13.07 -2.37 -26.21
CA ASP A 105 -13.13 -1.56 -27.42
C ASP A 105 -13.02 -2.42 -28.70
N SER A 106 -12.25 -3.52 -28.66
CA SER A 106 -12.01 -4.33 -29.87
C SER A 106 -13.01 -5.46 -30.10
N TRP A 107 -13.55 -6.07 -29.03
CA TRP A 107 -14.21 -7.37 -29.16
C TRP A 107 -15.55 -7.48 -28.42
N LEU A 108 -15.56 -7.29 -27.10
CA LEU A 108 -16.72 -7.66 -26.27
C LEU A 108 -17.72 -6.51 -26.07
N GLY A 109 -17.28 -5.25 -26.17
CA GLY A 109 -18.03 -4.09 -25.71
C GLY A 109 -17.96 -3.92 -24.19
N LYS A 110 -18.07 -2.67 -23.72
CA LYS A 110 -17.91 -2.29 -22.30
C LYS A 110 -18.78 -3.14 -21.35
N PHE A 111 -20.07 -3.31 -21.67
CA PHE A 111 -21.01 -4.06 -20.80
C PHE A 111 -20.58 -5.52 -20.58
N LYS A 112 -20.25 -6.25 -21.65
CA LYS A 112 -19.86 -7.67 -21.53
C LYS A 112 -18.50 -7.80 -20.83
N THR A 113 -17.55 -6.92 -21.15
CA THR A 113 -16.25 -6.89 -20.46
C THR A 113 -16.41 -6.70 -18.95
N ILE A 114 -17.27 -5.77 -18.51
CA ILE A 114 -17.56 -5.55 -17.08
C ILE A 114 -18.09 -6.83 -16.44
N ILE A 115 -19.09 -7.50 -17.04
CA ILE A 115 -19.67 -8.74 -16.50
C ILE A 115 -18.63 -9.88 -16.40
N TYR A 116 -17.92 -10.19 -17.48
CA TYR A 116 -16.99 -11.31 -17.50
C TYR A 116 -15.81 -11.10 -16.55
N LEU A 117 -15.24 -9.89 -16.52
CA LEU A 117 -14.12 -9.60 -15.62
C LEU A 117 -14.57 -9.47 -14.16
N SER A 118 -15.81 -9.04 -13.89
CA SER A 118 -16.38 -9.08 -12.55
C SER A 118 -16.62 -10.51 -12.05
N LEU A 119 -16.97 -11.46 -12.93
CA LEU A 119 -17.04 -12.89 -12.57
C LEU A 119 -15.67 -13.44 -12.16
N VAL A 120 -14.62 -13.12 -12.94
CA VAL A 120 -13.23 -13.45 -12.59
C VAL A 120 -12.83 -12.82 -11.26
N TYR A 121 -13.26 -11.59 -11.01
CA TYR A 121 -13.01 -10.88 -9.77
C TYR A 121 -13.66 -11.58 -8.56
N VAL A 122 -14.95 -11.94 -8.65
CA VAL A 122 -15.66 -12.68 -7.60
C VAL A 122 -14.98 -14.02 -7.33
N LEU A 123 -14.61 -14.77 -8.37
CA LEU A 123 -13.88 -16.03 -8.23
C LEU A 123 -12.54 -15.82 -7.49
N GLY A 124 -11.81 -14.76 -7.81
CA GLY A 124 -10.57 -14.40 -7.12
C GLY A 124 -10.78 -14.15 -5.63
N HIS A 125 -11.86 -13.46 -5.25
CA HIS A 125 -12.22 -13.25 -3.85
C HIS A 125 -12.59 -14.54 -3.12
N VAL A 126 -13.37 -15.42 -3.75
CA VAL A 126 -13.73 -16.74 -3.19
C VAL A 126 -12.46 -17.54 -2.90
N ILE A 127 -11.56 -17.67 -3.89
CA ILE A 127 -10.30 -18.40 -3.73
C ILE A 127 -9.42 -17.74 -2.65
N LYS A 128 -9.34 -16.40 -2.61
CA LYS A 128 -8.56 -15.68 -1.59
C LYS A 128 -9.10 -15.85 -0.18
N SER A 129 -10.42 -15.84 -0.01
CA SER A 129 -11.08 -16.04 1.29
C SER A 129 -10.89 -17.49 1.76
N MET A 130 -11.03 -18.47 0.86
CA MET A 130 -10.71 -19.88 1.15
C MET A 130 -9.24 -20.05 1.58
N GLY A 131 -8.30 -19.40 0.89
CA GLY A 131 -6.88 -19.44 1.25
C GLY A 131 -6.57 -18.89 2.65
N ALA A 132 -7.46 -18.09 3.23
CA ALA A 132 -7.33 -17.49 4.55
C ALA A 132 -8.04 -18.28 5.68
N LEU A 133 -8.63 -19.43 5.39
CA LEU A 133 -9.21 -20.31 6.41
C LEU A 133 -8.11 -21.18 7.04
N PRO A 134 -7.84 -21.09 8.36
CA PRO A 134 -6.77 -21.84 9.01
C PRO A 134 -6.93 -23.38 8.93
N ILE A 135 -8.13 -23.87 8.66
CA ILE A 135 -8.45 -25.31 8.62
C ILE A 135 -8.01 -25.94 7.28
N LEU A 136 -7.81 -25.15 6.24
CA LEU A 136 -7.59 -25.65 4.87
C LEU A 136 -6.09 -25.87 4.54
N GLY A 137 -5.60 -27.09 4.82
CA GLY A 137 -4.33 -27.60 4.31
C GLY A 137 -3.07 -27.02 4.96
N GLY A 138 -1.92 -27.16 4.29
CA GLY A 138 -0.63 -26.66 4.78
C GLY A 138 -0.25 -25.28 4.22
N GLN A 139 0.86 -24.71 4.72
CA GLN A 139 1.35 -23.37 4.33
C GLN A 139 1.52 -23.18 2.82
N MET A 140 1.91 -24.24 2.10
CA MET A 140 1.99 -24.23 0.63
C MET A 140 0.62 -24.01 -0.03
N LEU A 141 -0.43 -24.65 0.48
CA LEU A 141 -1.79 -24.50 -0.07
C LEU A 141 -2.33 -23.08 0.17
N HIS A 142 -2.17 -22.54 1.39
CA HIS A 142 -2.53 -21.15 1.70
C HIS A 142 -1.84 -20.17 0.76
N THR A 143 -0.54 -20.38 0.50
CA THR A 143 0.25 -19.55 -0.41
C THR A 143 -0.28 -19.61 -1.84
N VAL A 144 -0.47 -20.83 -2.38
CA VAL A 144 -0.95 -21.02 -3.76
C VAL A 144 -2.33 -20.41 -3.96
N LEU A 145 -3.29 -20.72 -3.07
CA LEU A 145 -4.63 -20.14 -3.14
C LEU A 145 -4.59 -18.61 -3.02
N SER A 146 -3.74 -18.07 -2.15
CA SER A 146 -3.58 -16.61 -2.02
C SER A 146 -3.05 -15.97 -3.29
N MET A 147 -2.01 -16.52 -3.92
CA MET A 147 -1.42 -15.96 -5.15
C MET A 147 -2.36 -16.07 -6.35
N VAL A 148 -3.05 -17.21 -6.49
CA VAL A 148 -4.06 -17.39 -7.54
C VAL A 148 -5.22 -16.43 -7.34
N GLY A 149 -5.74 -16.32 -6.11
CA GLY A 149 -6.82 -15.39 -5.76
C GLY A 149 -6.45 -13.94 -6.06
N LEU A 150 -5.27 -13.48 -5.64
CA LEU A 150 -4.79 -12.11 -5.90
C LEU A 150 -4.58 -11.82 -7.38
N SER A 151 -4.09 -12.80 -8.15
CA SER A 151 -3.90 -12.64 -9.60
C SER A 151 -5.23 -12.47 -10.32
N LEU A 152 -6.24 -13.28 -9.96
CA LEU A 152 -7.60 -13.16 -10.50
C LEU A 152 -8.27 -11.85 -10.10
N ILE A 153 -8.09 -11.41 -8.84
CA ILE A 153 -8.56 -10.10 -8.37
C ILE A 153 -7.93 -8.98 -9.19
N ALA A 154 -6.61 -9.01 -9.41
CA ALA A 154 -5.90 -7.97 -10.15
C ALA A 154 -6.34 -7.89 -11.62
N LEU A 155 -6.60 -9.03 -12.26
CA LEU A 155 -7.18 -9.10 -13.60
C LEU A 155 -8.61 -8.54 -13.62
N GLY A 156 -9.42 -8.91 -12.64
CA GLY A 156 -10.81 -8.46 -12.48
C GLY A 156 -10.91 -6.95 -12.29
N THR A 157 -10.37 -6.42 -11.18
CA THR A 157 -10.46 -4.99 -10.84
C THR A 157 -9.80 -4.11 -11.90
N GLY A 158 -8.59 -4.44 -12.35
CA GLY A 158 -7.91 -3.60 -13.33
C GLY A 158 -8.61 -3.62 -14.67
N GLY A 159 -9.17 -4.75 -15.09
CA GLY A 159 -9.90 -4.85 -16.34
C GLY A 159 -11.24 -4.09 -16.39
N ILE A 160 -11.94 -3.97 -15.26
CA ILE A 160 -13.22 -3.23 -15.19
C ILE A 160 -13.04 -1.72 -15.01
N LYS A 161 -11.96 -1.27 -14.34
CA LYS A 161 -11.66 0.15 -14.05
C LYS A 161 -11.88 1.10 -15.24
N PRO A 162 -11.30 0.86 -16.45
CA PRO A 162 -11.48 1.79 -17.57
C PRO A 162 -12.89 1.73 -18.18
N CYS A 163 -13.63 0.65 -17.93
CA CYS A 163 -14.91 0.38 -18.57
C CYS A 163 -16.09 1.00 -17.80
N VAL A 164 -16.11 0.91 -16.46
CA VAL A 164 -17.28 1.27 -15.64
C VAL A 164 -17.57 2.77 -15.69
N ALA A 165 -16.55 3.61 -15.49
CA ALA A 165 -16.71 5.07 -15.53
C ALA A 165 -17.18 5.55 -16.92
N ALA A 166 -16.59 4.99 -17.99
CA ALA A 166 -16.98 5.29 -19.36
C ALA A 166 -18.42 4.82 -19.66
N PHE A 167 -18.77 3.60 -19.25
CA PHE A 167 -20.11 3.03 -19.45
C PHE A 167 -21.20 3.82 -18.72
N GLY A 168 -20.91 4.35 -17.53
CA GLY A 168 -21.83 5.26 -16.82
C GLY A 168 -22.01 6.59 -17.52
N GLY A 169 -20.94 7.16 -18.09
CA GLY A 169 -21.02 8.35 -18.94
C GLY A 169 -21.90 8.15 -20.18
N ASP A 170 -21.84 6.97 -20.79
CA ASP A 170 -22.61 6.61 -22.00
C ASP A 170 -24.14 6.51 -21.77
N GLN A 171 -24.59 6.52 -20.51
CA GLN A 171 -26.02 6.49 -20.18
C GLN A 171 -26.73 7.82 -20.39
N PHE A 172 -25.98 8.92 -20.50
CA PHE A 172 -26.51 10.25 -20.76
C PHE A 172 -26.49 10.56 -22.26
N GLU A 173 -27.59 11.11 -22.77
CA GLU A 173 -27.61 11.68 -24.12
C GLU A 173 -26.79 12.97 -24.19
N GLU A 174 -26.31 13.36 -25.37
CA GLU A 174 -25.49 14.57 -25.56
C GLU A 174 -26.21 15.85 -25.08
N LYS A 175 -27.53 15.89 -25.18
CA LYS A 175 -28.38 17.00 -24.70
C LYS A 175 -28.37 17.20 -23.18
N HIS A 176 -27.90 16.22 -22.41
CA HIS A 176 -27.86 16.20 -20.94
C HIS A 176 -26.43 16.31 -20.40
N ALA A 177 -25.63 17.22 -20.97
CA ALA A 177 -24.22 17.39 -20.61
C ALA A 177 -24.01 17.86 -19.16
N GLU A 178 -24.93 18.67 -18.62
CA GLU A 178 -24.84 19.17 -17.25
C GLU A 178 -25.11 18.06 -16.22
N GLU A 179 -26.14 17.23 -16.46
CA GLU A 179 -26.46 16.08 -15.62
C GLU A 179 -25.33 15.04 -15.61
N ARG A 180 -24.67 14.85 -16.76
CA ARG A 180 -23.49 13.98 -16.89
C ARG A 180 -22.31 14.47 -16.04
N THR A 181 -22.05 15.78 -15.98
CA THR A 181 -21.01 16.35 -15.12
C THR A 181 -21.31 16.11 -13.65
N ARG A 182 -22.56 16.36 -13.22
CA ARG A 182 -23.00 16.08 -11.84
C ARG A 182 -22.93 14.59 -11.49
N TYR A 183 -23.20 13.69 -12.44
CA TYR A 183 -23.01 12.25 -12.27
C TYR A 183 -21.56 11.90 -11.89
N PHE A 184 -20.56 12.48 -12.58
CA PHE A 184 -19.16 12.21 -12.24
C PHE A 184 -18.80 12.68 -10.82
N SER A 185 -19.44 13.73 -10.30
CA SER A 185 -19.29 14.13 -8.90
C SER A 185 -19.87 13.09 -7.93
N VAL A 186 -21.06 12.53 -8.22
CA VAL A 186 -21.65 11.45 -7.42
C VAL A 186 -20.81 10.18 -7.50
N PHE A 187 -20.30 9.86 -8.68
CA PHE A 187 -19.38 8.74 -8.90
C PHE A 187 -18.11 8.91 -8.05
N TYR A 188 -17.50 10.08 -8.07
CA TYR A 188 -16.34 10.41 -7.23
C TYR A 188 -16.63 10.30 -5.74
N LEU A 189 -17.80 10.77 -5.29
CA LEU A 189 -18.24 10.61 -3.90
C LEU A 189 -18.36 9.13 -3.53
N SER A 190 -18.92 8.29 -4.42
CA SER A 190 -19.08 6.86 -4.18
C SER A 190 -17.74 6.13 -4.02
N ILE A 191 -16.71 6.53 -4.77
CA ILE A 191 -15.34 6.00 -4.66
C ILE A 191 -14.75 6.30 -3.29
N ASN A 192 -14.81 7.57 -2.87
CA ASN A 192 -14.23 7.98 -1.59
C ASN A 192 -15.00 7.40 -0.41
N ALA A 193 -16.33 7.33 -0.49
CA ALA A 193 -17.15 6.68 0.53
C ALA A 193 -16.82 5.19 0.66
N GLY A 194 -16.71 4.46 -0.45
CA GLY A 194 -16.32 3.05 -0.45
C GLY A 194 -14.94 2.83 0.14
N SER A 195 -13.96 3.66 -0.25
CA SER A 195 -12.58 3.62 0.29
C SER A 195 -12.54 3.92 1.80
N LEU A 196 -13.17 5.01 2.24
CA LEU A 196 -13.18 5.43 3.65
C LEU A 196 -13.82 4.38 4.56
N ILE A 197 -14.99 3.87 4.18
CA ILE A 197 -15.70 2.89 5.02
C ILE A 197 -14.95 1.56 5.02
N SER A 198 -14.45 1.09 3.87
CA SER A 198 -13.78 -0.21 3.78
C SER A 198 -12.44 -0.25 4.51
N THR A 199 -11.65 0.82 4.45
CA THR A 199 -10.36 0.95 5.17
C THR A 199 -10.52 1.09 6.67
N PHE A 200 -11.71 1.46 7.15
CA PHE A 200 -12.04 1.46 8.57
C PHE A 200 -12.62 0.11 9.03
N VAL A 201 -13.64 -0.40 8.33
CA VAL A 201 -14.42 -1.58 8.73
C VAL A 201 -13.67 -2.89 8.49
N THR A 202 -12.94 -3.04 7.37
CA THR A 202 -12.31 -4.34 7.05
C THR A 202 -11.19 -4.72 8.03
N PRO A 203 -10.28 -3.80 8.42
CA PRO A 203 -9.36 -4.05 9.51
C PRO A 203 -10.02 -4.35 10.85
N MET A 204 -11.16 -3.72 11.15
CA MET A 204 -11.95 -4.00 12.36
C MET A 204 -12.45 -5.45 12.35
N LEU A 205 -12.96 -5.93 11.21
CA LEU A 205 -13.38 -7.33 11.03
C LEU A 205 -12.21 -8.32 11.13
N ARG A 206 -10.97 -7.91 10.81
CA ARG A 206 -9.77 -8.71 10.98
C ARG A 206 -9.36 -8.81 12.45
N GLY A 207 -9.21 -7.67 13.13
CA GLY A 207 -8.54 -7.56 14.43
C GLY A 207 -9.45 -7.70 15.64
N ASP A 208 -10.71 -7.23 15.54
CA ASP A 208 -11.63 -7.19 16.69
C ASP A 208 -12.55 -8.43 16.75
N VAL A 209 -12.63 -9.19 15.65
CA VAL A 209 -13.37 -10.45 15.59
C VAL A 209 -12.41 -11.63 15.60
N GLN A 210 -12.56 -12.51 16.59
CA GLN A 210 -11.79 -13.74 16.68
C GLN A 210 -12.46 -14.88 15.91
N CYS A 211 -11.71 -15.53 15.03
CA CYS A 211 -12.11 -16.75 14.32
C CYS A 211 -11.08 -17.84 14.58
N PHE A 212 -11.53 -19.03 15.02
CA PHE A 212 -10.64 -20.16 15.30
C PHE A 212 -9.51 -19.81 16.30
N GLY A 213 -9.82 -18.96 17.29
CA GLY A 213 -8.87 -18.50 18.31
C GLY A 213 -7.80 -17.53 17.82
N LYS A 214 -7.94 -16.95 16.61
CA LYS A 214 -6.99 -15.99 16.00
C LYS A 214 -7.73 -14.85 15.28
N ASP A 215 -6.97 -13.85 14.81
CA ASP A 215 -7.47 -12.79 13.91
C ASP A 215 -8.22 -13.37 12.69
N CYS A 216 -9.36 -12.78 12.36
CA CYS A 216 -10.27 -13.32 11.36
C CYS A 216 -10.01 -12.82 9.93
N TYR A 217 -8.91 -13.26 9.33
CA TYR A 217 -8.62 -12.93 7.93
C TYR A 217 -9.66 -13.48 6.94
N ALA A 218 -10.24 -14.65 7.21
CA ALA A 218 -11.27 -15.24 6.33
C ALA A 218 -12.48 -14.31 6.17
N LEU A 219 -12.95 -13.69 7.27
CA LEU A 219 -14.04 -12.71 7.26
C LEU A 219 -13.61 -11.40 6.59
N ALA A 220 -12.40 -10.91 6.91
CA ALA A 220 -11.85 -9.70 6.32
C ALA A 220 -11.70 -9.78 4.79
N PHE A 221 -11.47 -10.97 4.22
CA PHE A 221 -11.49 -11.19 2.77
C PHE A 221 -12.87 -11.58 2.22
N GLY A 222 -13.69 -12.26 3.03
CA GLY A 222 -15.02 -12.74 2.66
C GLY A 222 -16.04 -11.62 2.48
N VAL A 223 -16.06 -10.61 3.38
CA VAL A 223 -16.98 -9.47 3.28
C VAL A 223 -16.75 -8.63 2.02
N PRO A 224 -15.51 -8.22 1.68
CA PRO A 224 -15.19 -7.67 0.36
C PRO A 224 -15.67 -8.55 -0.81
N GLY A 225 -15.44 -9.86 -0.73
CA GLY A 225 -15.88 -10.81 -1.76
C GLY A 225 -17.40 -10.85 -1.94
N LEU A 226 -18.16 -10.84 -0.85
CA LEU A 226 -19.62 -10.78 -0.88
C LEU A 226 -20.11 -9.45 -1.47
N LEU A 227 -19.49 -8.32 -1.10
CA LEU A 227 -19.84 -7.02 -1.68
C LEU A 227 -19.51 -6.95 -3.17
N MET A 228 -18.42 -7.58 -3.63
CA MET A 228 -18.13 -7.68 -5.06
C MET A 228 -19.18 -8.54 -5.80
N LEU A 229 -19.66 -9.62 -5.18
CA LEU A 229 -20.77 -10.41 -5.74
C LEU A 229 -22.06 -9.59 -5.82
N ILE A 230 -22.37 -8.81 -4.78
CA ILE A 230 -23.50 -7.88 -4.78
C ILE A 230 -23.34 -6.84 -5.90
N ALA A 231 -22.14 -6.27 -6.08
CA ALA A 231 -21.84 -5.33 -7.16
C ALA A 231 -22.19 -5.92 -8.54
N LEU A 232 -21.72 -7.15 -8.81
CA LEU A 232 -22.02 -7.88 -10.04
C LEU A 232 -23.53 -8.11 -10.24
N VAL A 233 -24.23 -8.57 -9.19
CA VAL A 233 -25.68 -8.84 -9.27
C VAL A 233 -26.45 -7.55 -9.55
N VAL A 234 -26.16 -6.47 -8.81
CA VAL A 234 -26.78 -5.16 -8.99
C VAL A 234 -26.51 -4.63 -10.40
N PHE A 235 -25.28 -4.70 -10.88
CA PHE A 235 -24.94 -4.28 -12.24
C PHE A 235 -25.70 -5.10 -13.29
N ALA A 236 -25.78 -6.43 -13.12
CA ALA A 236 -26.51 -7.31 -14.04
C ALA A 236 -28.03 -7.07 -14.04
N MET A 237 -28.63 -6.72 -12.89
CA MET A 237 -30.06 -6.37 -12.79
C MET A 237 -30.41 -5.15 -13.65
N GLY A 238 -29.52 -4.17 -13.75
CA GLY A 238 -29.69 -3.00 -14.62
C GLY A 238 -29.58 -3.29 -16.12
N SER A 239 -29.26 -4.52 -16.53
CA SER A 239 -28.91 -4.87 -17.92
C SER A 239 -29.96 -4.53 -18.98
N LYS A 240 -31.26 -4.53 -18.63
CA LYS A 240 -32.36 -4.17 -19.53
C LYS A 240 -32.55 -2.65 -19.66
N LEU A 241 -31.99 -1.88 -18.73
CA LEU A 241 -32.11 -0.42 -18.65
C LEU A 241 -30.91 0.31 -19.26
N TYR A 242 -29.79 -0.38 -19.46
CA TYR A 242 -28.58 0.25 -19.99
C TYR A 242 -28.63 0.51 -21.48
N ARG A 243 -28.11 1.67 -21.86
CA ARG A 243 -27.65 1.93 -23.23
C ARG A 243 -26.31 1.24 -23.46
N LYS A 244 -26.23 0.41 -24.51
CA LYS A 244 -25.06 -0.43 -24.82
C LYS A 244 -24.49 -0.06 -26.19
N PRO A 245 -23.62 0.96 -26.26
CA PRO A 245 -23.00 1.35 -27.53
C PRO A 245 -22.16 0.18 -28.10
N PRO A 246 -22.08 0.05 -29.45
CA PRO A 246 -21.23 -0.95 -30.08
C PRO A 246 -19.74 -0.66 -29.80
N PRO A 247 -18.84 -1.66 -29.92
CA PRO A 247 -17.41 -1.45 -29.72
C PRO A 247 -16.84 -0.46 -30.74
N GLU A 248 -16.17 0.58 -30.25
CA GLU A 248 -15.44 1.54 -31.06
C GLU A 248 -14.00 1.03 -31.21
N GLY A 249 -13.53 0.82 -32.44
CA GLY A 249 -12.28 0.10 -32.72
C GLY A 249 -11.04 0.59 -31.95
N ASN A 250 -10.01 -0.27 -31.89
CA ASN A 250 -8.87 -0.08 -30.98
C ASN A 250 -7.92 1.06 -31.38
N ILE A 251 -8.19 2.27 -30.89
CA ILE A 251 -7.34 3.46 -31.07
C ILE A 251 -5.92 3.22 -30.53
N LEU A 252 -5.79 2.52 -29.39
CA LEU A 252 -4.48 2.20 -28.80
C LEU A 252 -3.60 1.39 -29.76
N ASN A 253 -4.17 0.38 -30.43
CA ASN A 253 -3.45 -0.43 -31.41
C ASN A 253 -3.03 0.41 -32.63
N GLN A 254 -3.88 1.33 -33.09
CA GLN A 254 -3.53 2.25 -34.18
C GLN A 254 -2.36 3.15 -33.79
N VAL A 255 -2.37 3.71 -32.57
CA VAL A 255 -1.28 4.54 -32.04
C VAL A 255 0.02 3.76 -31.94
N VAL A 256 0.01 2.56 -31.33
CA VAL A 256 1.21 1.72 -31.18
C VAL A 256 1.79 1.32 -32.54
N LYS A 257 0.95 0.92 -33.50
CA LYS A 257 1.40 0.58 -34.86
C LYS A 257 1.93 1.80 -35.61
N CYS A 258 1.36 2.99 -35.40
CA CYS A 258 1.85 4.23 -35.99
C CYS A 258 3.24 4.59 -35.46
N ILE A 259 3.44 4.53 -34.14
CA ILE A 259 4.73 4.79 -33.49
C ILE A 259 5.78 3.75 -33.93
N TRP A 260 5.42 2.45 -33.88
CA TRP A 260 6.32 1.37 -34.29
C TRP A 260 6.74 1.50 -35.76
N PHE A 261 5.80 1.81 -36.65
CA PHE A 261 6.10 2.04 -38.07
C PHE A 261 7.02 3.25 -38.25
N ALA A 262 6.76 4.38 -37.58
CA ALA A 262 7.62 5.56 -37.65
C ALA A 262 9.06 5.25 -37.20
N ILE A 263 9.23 4.51 -36.10
CA ILE A 263 10.53 4.10 -35.57
C ILE A 263 11.23 3.13 -36.53
N SER A 264 10.54 2.09 -36.98
CA SER A 264 11.10 1.08 -37.90
C SER A 264 11.52 1.70 -39.24
N SER A 265 10.71 2.58 -39.81
CA SER A 265 11.02 3.30 -41.05
C SER A 265 12.20 4.25 -40.87
N ARG A 266 12.34 4.91 -39.71
CA ARG A 266 13.51 5.74 -39.39
C ARG A 266 14.80 4.92 -39.38
N PHE A 267 14.80 3.75 -38.72
CA PHE A 267 15.98 2.90 -38.65
C PHE A 267 16.32 2.25 -40.01
N LYS A 268 15.32 1.84 -40.79
CA LYS A 268 15.52 1.29 -42.15
C LYS A 268 16.06 2.32 -43.15
N ASN A 269 15.65 3.58 -43.00
CA ASN A 269 16.04 4.66 -43.92
C ASN A 269 17.19 5.53 -43.38
N HIS A 270 17.90 5.09 -42.33
CA HIS A 270 19.02 5.83 -41.73
C HIS A 270 20.28 5.86 -42.61
N SER A 271 20.37 4.98 -43.62
CA SER A 271 21.55 4.81 -44.49
C SER A 271 21.35 5.27 -45.95
N GLY A 272 20.26 5.98 -46.27
CA GLY A 272 19.96 6.43 -47.64
C GLY A 272 19.74 7.95 -47.76
N ASP A 273 20.10 8.50 -48.93
CA ASP A 273 20.03 9.92 -49.33
C ASP A 273 18.58 10.41 -49.51
N ASN A 274 17.80 10.36 -48.42
CA ASN A 274 16.37 10.66 -48.39
C ASN A 274 16.10 12.03 -47.73
N PRO A 275 15.00 12.71 -48.09
CA PRO A 275 14.72 14.07 -47.64
C PRO A 275 14.62 14.16 -46.11
N LYS A 276 15.32 15.13 -45.52
CA LYS A 276 15.29 15.42 -44.07
C LYS A 276 13.86 15.78 -43.66
N ARG A 277 13.19 14.90 -42.90
CA ARG A 277 11.91 15.21 -42.26
C ARG A 277 12.16 15.93 -40.92
N GLU A 278 11.34 16.94 -40.61
CA GLU A 278 11.51 17.81 -39.42
C GLU A 278 11.25 17.07 -38.10
N HIS A 279 10.32 16.11 -38.07
CA HIS A 279 10.02 15.30 -36.87
C HIS A 279 10.09 13.79 -37.17
N TRP A 280 10.58 12.99 -36.20
CA TRP A 280 10.74 11.54 -36.35
C TRP A 280 9.42 10.79 -36.60
N LEU A 281 8.29 11.38 -36.18
CA LEU A 281 6.96 10.81 -36.41
C LEU A 281 6.46 10.99 -37.85
N ASP A 282 7.08 11.91 -38.62
CA ASP A 282 6.64 12.19 -40.00
C ASP A 282 6.94 11.05 -40.96
N TRP A 283 7.80 10.10 -40.57
CA TRP A 283 8.00 8.84 -41.29
C TRP A 283 6.72 7.99 -41.39
N ALA A 284 5.72 8.23 -40.52
CA ALA A 284 4.42 7.57 -40.61
C ALA A 284 3.50 8.12 -41.71
N ALA A 285 3.83 9.27 -42.32
CA ALA A 285 2.98 9.93 -43.33
C ALA A 285 2.73 9.10 -44.59
N GLU A 286 3.55 8.08 -44.84
CA GLU A 286 3.38 7.15 -45.97
C GLU A 286 2.20 6.19 -45.79
N LYS A 287 1.78 5.94 -44.54
CA LYS A 287 0.80 4.90 -44.22
C LYS A 287 -0.39 5.39 -43.41
N TYR A 288 -0.25 6.50 -42.69
CA TYR A 288 -1.25 6.98 -41.74
C TYR A 288 -1.72 8.41 -42.07
N PRO A 289 -2.98 8.75 -41.77
CA PRO A 289 -3.54 10.06 -42.05
C PRO A 289 -2.84 11.15 -41.22
N LYS A 290 -2.71 12.35 -41.80
CA LYS A 290 -2.01 13.49 -41.18
C LYS A 290 -2.58 13.86 -39.80
N GLN A 291 -3.90 13.80 -39.62
CA GLN A 291 -4.55 14.09 -38.34
C GLN A 291 -4.10 13.12 -37.24
N LEU A 292 -4.04 11.82 -37.52
CA LEU A 292 -3.55 10.82 -36.57
C LEU A 292 -2.09 11.09 -36.19
N ILE A 293 -1.25 11.47 -37.15
CA ILE A 293 0.16 11.81 -36.89
C ILE A 293 0.27 13.05 -35.99
N MET A 294 -0.56 14.07 -36.20
CA MET A 294 -0.61 15.25 -35.33
C MET A 294 -1.07 14.90 -33.91
N ASP A 295 -2.13 14.09 -33.78
CA ASP A 295 -2.63 13.63 -32.48
C ASP A 295 -1.57 12.78 -31.74
N VAL A 296 -0.85 11.89 -32.45
CA VAL A 296 0.25 11.11 -31.85
C VAL A 296 1.45 12.01 -31.49
N LYS A 297 1.74 13.07 -32.25
CA LYS A 297 2.77 14.07 -31.86
C LYS A 297 2.38 14.78 -30.57
N ALA A 298 1.11 15.17 -30.41
CA ALA A 298 0.60 15.76 -29.18
C ALA A 298 0.70 14.78 -28.01
N LEU A 299 0.22 13.54 -28.20
CA LEU A 299 0.27 12.48 -27.21
C LEU A 299 1.71 12.21 -26.73
N THR A 300 2.67 12.05 -27.65
CA THR A 300 4.07 11.75 -27.32
C THR A 300 4.74 12.87 -26.51
N ARG A 301 4.35 14.14 -26.70
CA ARG A 301 4.82 15.26 -25.84
C ARG A 301 4.31 15.13 -24.41
N VAL A 302 3.05 14.74 -24.21
CA VAL A 302 2.50 14.52 -22.86
C VAL A 302 3.12 13.27 -22.22
N LEU A 303 3.27 12.18 -22.98
CA LEU A 303 3.91 10.96 -22.49
C LEU A 303 5.37 11.18 -22.08
N PHE A 304 6.09 12.06 -22.78
CA PHE A 304 7.44 12.44 -22.36
C PHE A 304 7.43 13.09 -20.97
N LEU A 305 6.44 13.94 -20.68
CA LEU A 305 6.26 14.54 -19.36
C LEU A 305 5.87 13.51 -18.29
N TYR A 306 5.32 12.34 -18.67
CA TYR A 306 4.95 11.28 -17.74
C TYR A 306 6.13 10.46 -17.21
N ILE A 307 7.28 10.48 -17.87
CA ILE A 307 8.46 9.67 -17.50
C ILE A 307 8.84 9.82 -16.01
N PRO A 308 8.81 11.01 -15.38
CA PRO A 308 9.18 11.17 -13.97
C PRO A 308 8.05 10.85 -12.97
N LEU A 309 6.79 10.76 -13.42
CA LEU A 309 5.62 10.57 -12.53
C LEU A 309 5.62 9.28 -11.71
N PRO A 310 6.15 8.12 -12.19
CA PRO A 310 6.17 6.89 -11.42
C PRO A 310 6.78 7.01 -10.02
N MET A 311 7.76 7.89 -9.82
CA MET A 311 8.36 8.08 -8.50
C MET A 311 7.39 8.66 -7.48
N PHE A 312 6.45 9.52 -7.88
CA PHE A 312 5.42 10.02 -6.97
C PHE A 312 4.54 8.88 -6.47
N TRP A 313 4.11 7.99 -7.38
CA TRP A 313 3.31 6.82 -7.02
C TRP A 313 4.07 5.81 -6.17
N ALA A 314 5.38 5.66 -6.40
CA ALA A 314 6.25 4.83 -5.57
C ALA A 314 6.25 5.28 -4.10
N LEU A 315 6.12 6.58 -3.82
CA LEU A 315 5.99 7.09 -2.45
C LEU A 315 4.54 6.94 -1.95
N LEU A 316 3.55 7.35 -2.76
CA LEU A 316 2.15 7.37 -2.34
C LEU A 316 1.62 5.97 -1.96
N ASP A 317 1.92 4.94 -2.74
CA ASP A 317 1.36 3.59 -2.50
C ASP A 317 1.99 2.85 -1.31
N GLN A 318 3.06 3.37 -0.69
CA GLN A 318 3.68 2.78 0.51
C GLN A 318 2.83 2.92 1.79
N GLN A 319 1.76 3.72 1.74
CA GLN A 319 0.79 3.85 2.84
C GLN A 319 0.24 2.48 3.29
N GLY A 320 -0.04 1.58 2.34
CA GLY A 320 -0.57 0.25 2.65
C GLY A 320 0.48 -0.85 2.90
N SER A 321 1.77 -0.51 2.84
CA SER A 321 2.88 -1.44 3.09
C SER A 321 3.78 -0.93 4.22
N ARG A 322 4.87 -0.22 3.90
CA ARG A 322 5.87 0.25 4.87
C ARG A 322 5.29 1.13 5.98
N TRP A 323 4.31 1.98 5.70
CA TRP A 323 3.69 2.80 6.74
C TRP A 323 2.77 2.00 7.66
N THR A 324 2.14 0.94 7.14
CA THR A 324 1.39 -0.02 7.98
C THR A 324 2.37 -0.77 8.89
N LEU A 325 3.53 -1.22 8.38
CA LEU A 325 4.59 -1.85 9.18
C LEU A 325 5.26 -0.90 10.20
N GLN A 326 5.31 0.40 9.91
CA GLN A 326 5.70 1.40 10.90
C GLN A 326 4.65 1.47 12.02
N ALA A 327 3.37 1.51 11.66
CA ALA A 327 2.26 1.62 12.62
C ALA A 327 2.16 0.42 13.58
N THR A 328 2.59 -0.76 13.15
CA THR A 328 2.58 -1.96 14.01
C THR A 328 3.52 -1.86 15.21
N ARG A 329 4.55 -1.00 15.12
CA ARG A 329 5.52 -0.72 16.20
C ARG A 329 5.16 0.52 17.03
N MET A 330 3.97 1.07 16.83
CA MET A 330 3.47 2.25 17.54
C MET A 330 2.36 1.87 18.54
N ASN A 331 2.03 2.79 19.44
CA ASN A 331 0.93 2.65 20.38
C ASN A 331 -0.38 3.06 19.70
N GLY A 332 -1.26 2.08 19.49
CA GLY A 332 -2.58 2.29 18.88
C GLY A 332 -3.63 2.89 19.82
N ASN A 333 -3.33 3.11 21.11
CA ASN A 333 -4.29 3.69 22.04
C ASN A 333 -4.46 5.20 21.82
N LEU A 334 -5.67 5.62 21.43
CA LEU A 334 -6.05 7.04 21.36
C LEU A 334 -6.83 7.50 22.61
N GLY A 335 -6.92 6.65 23.64
CA GLY A 335 -7.65 6.90 24.89
C GLY A 335 -9.12 6.46 24.83
N PHE A 336 -9.85 6.86 23.79
CA PHE A 336 -11.26 6.50 23.58
C PHE A 336 -11.47 5.26 22.71
N PHE A 337 -10.48 4.93 21.88
CA PHE A 337 -10.52 3.84 20.92
C PHE A 337 -9.10 3.32 20.66
N VAL A 338 -8.98 2.02 20.42
CA VAL A 338 -7.74 1.38 20.02
C VAL A 338 -7.77 1.23 18.50
N LEU A 339 -6.90 1.99 17.82
CA LEU A 339 -6.80 1.98 16.37
C LEU A 339 -5.85 0.88 15.91
N GLN A 340 -6.31 0.02 15.00
CA GLN A 340 -5.48 -1.01 14.39
C GLN A 340 -4.46 -0.39 13.40
N PRO A 341 -3.26 -0.96 13.24
CA PRO A 341 -2.23 -0.38 12.36
C PRO A 341 -2.67 -0.16 10.92
N ASP A 342 -3.42 -1.11 10.36
CA ASP A 342 -3.96 -1.10 9.00
C ASP A 342 -5.14 -0.11 8.82
N GLN A 343 -5.77 0.36 9.91
CA GLN A 343 -6.80 1.41 9.85
C GLN A 343 -6.23 2.80 9.57
N MET A 344 -4.92 3.02 9.73
CA MET A 344 -4.28 4.32 9.44
C MET A 344 -4.48 4.76 7.98
N GLN A 345 -4.71 3.81 7.07
CA GLN A 345 -5.02 4.08 5.67
C GLN A 345 -6.31 4.89 5.47
N VAL A 346 -7.22 4.91 6.46
CA VAL A 346 -8.46 5.72 6.42
C VAL A 346 -8.17 7.23 6.35
N LEU A 347 -7.01 7.66 6.85
CA LEU A 347 -6.62 9.06 6.85
C LEU A 347 -6.52 9.62 5.43
N ASN A 348 -6.07 8.83 4.44
CA ASN A 348 -5.93 9.33 3.08
C ASN A 348 -7.28 9.73 2.44
N PRO A 349 -8.28 8.84 2.27
CA PRO A 349 -9.56 9.22 1.69
C PRO A 349 -10.29 10.28 2.53
N PHE A 350 -10.15 10.26 3.86
CA PHE A 350 -10.72 11.29 4.73
C PHE A 350 -10.10 12.67 4.46
N LEU A 351 -8.78 12.76 4.40
CA LEU A 351 -8.06 14.01 4.14
C LEU A 351 -8.27 14.49 2.70
N VAL A 352 -8.36 13.61 1.70
CA VAL A 352 -8.69 13.99 0.31
C VAL A 352 -10.02 14.72 0.23
N LEU A 353 -11.06 14.20 0.90
CA LEU A 353 -12.39 14.82 0.94
C LEU A 353 -12.37 16.22 1.57
N ILE A 354 -11.46 16.48 2.51
CA ILE A 354 -11.29 17.79 3.14
C ILE A 354 -10.40 18.71 2.30
N PHE A 355 -9.30 18.17 1.75
CA PHE A 355 -8.28 18.95 1.06
C PHE A 355 -8.71 19.41 -0.32
N ILE A 356 -9.48 18.64 -1.08
CA ILE A 356 -9.98 19.12 -2.39
C ILE A 356 -10.72 20.46 -2.26
N PRO A 357 -11.79 20.58 -1.45
CA PRO A 357 -12.49 21.86 -1.32
C PRO A 357 -11.63 22.92 -0.63
N LEU A 358 -10.78 22.56 0.32
CA LEU A 358 -9.86 23.50 0.97
C LEU A 358 -8.87 24.12 -0.02
N PHE A 359 -8.29 23.32 -0.90
CA PHE A 359 -7.31 23.79 -1.87
C PHE A 359 -7.97 24.68 -2.93
N ASP A 360 -9.11 24.26 -3.47
CA ASP A 360 -9.82 24.99 -4.52
C ASP A 360 -10.44 26.30 -4.03
N LEU A 361 -11.09 26.28 -2.86
CA LEU A 361 -11.84 27.43 -2.36
C LEU A 361 -10.98 28.41 -1.56
N VAL A 362 -9.91 27.93 -0.91
CA VAL A 362 -9.10 28.74 0.00
C VAL A 362 -7.67 28.89 -0.53
N ILE A 363 -6.90 27.80 -0.62
CA ILE A 363 -5.44 27.88 -0.86
C ILE A 363 -5.13 28.52 -2.23
N TYR A 364 -5.74 28.05 -3.31
CA TYR A 364 -5.47 28.59 -4.64
C TYR A 364 -5.91 30.05 -4.78
N ARG A 365 -6.98 30.46 -4.11
CA ARG A 365 -7.39 31.88 -4.06
C ARG A 365 -6.40 32.75 -3.29
N LEU A 366 -5.87 32.26 -2.17
CA LEU A 366 -4.84 32.98 -1.41
C LEU A 366 -3.54 33.11 -2.21
N VAL A 367 -3.09 32.03 -2.86
CA VAL A 367 -1.90 32.07 -3.73
C VAL A 367 -2.07 33.05 -4.89
N SER A 368 -3.28 33.09 -5.48
CA SER A 368 -3.62 34.07 -6.52
C SER A 368 -3.62 35.51 -6.00
N LYS A 369 -4.09 35.75 -4.77
CA LYS A 369 -4.00 37.07 -4.11
C LYS A 369 -2.54 37.51 -3.87
N CYS A 370 -1.62 36.57 -3.67
CA CYS A 370 -0.19 36.84 -3.56
C CYS A 370 0.49 37.12 -4.92
N GLY A 371 -0.26 37.16 -6.03
CA GLY A 371 0.29 37.45 -7.37
C GLY A 371 1.07 36.30 -8.02
N ILE A 372 1.01 35.09 -7.44
CA ILE A 372 1.74 33.93 -7.97
C ILE A 372 0.84 33.19 -8.97
N ASN A 373 1.25 33.18 -10.24
CA ASN A 373 0.61 32.35 -11.26
C ASN A 373 0.91 30.87 -11.03
N PHE A 374 -0.07 30.15 -10.49
CA PHE A 374 0.08 28.76 -10.09
C PHE A 374 -0.37 27.79 -11.19
N THR A 375 0.48 27.60 -12.19
CA THR A 375 0.22 26.69 -13.33
C THR A 375 0.10 25.23 -12.88
N SER A 376 -0.60 24.40 -13.66
CA SER A 376 -0.80 22.97 -13.35
C SER A 376 0.52 22.23 -13.12
N LEU A 377 1.54 22.51 -13.93
CA LEU A 377 2.88 21.92 -13.77
C LEU A 377 3.57 22.36 -12.47
N ARG A 378 3.40 23.62 -12.05
CA ARG A 378 3.92 24.11 -10.77
C ARG A 378 3.20 23.46 -9.59
N LYS A 379 1.87 23.28 -9.68
CA LYS A 379 1.09 22.56 -8.67
C LYS A 379 1.59 21.12 -8.52
N MET A 380 1.80 20.40 -9.62
CA MET A 380 2.36 19.05 -9.59
C MET A 380 3.76 19.01 -8.96
N ALA A 381 4.63 19.97 -9.30
CA ALA A 381 5.96 20.08 -8.69
C ALA A 381 5.89 20.30 -7.17
N VAL A 382 5.03 21.21 -6.70
CA VAL A 382 4.82 21.42 -5.26
C VAL A 382 4.25 20.15 -4.61
N GLY A 383 3.37 19.42 -5.29
CA GLY A 383 2.86 18.13 -4.80
C GLY A 383 3.97 17.11 -4.56
N MET A 384 4.96 17.02 -5.45
CA MET A 384 6.15 16.18 -5.25
C MET A 384 7.03 16.65 -4.09
N ILE A 385 7.17 17.96 -3.88
CA ILE A 385 7.88 18.51 -2.71
C ILE A 385 7.18 18.12 -1.41
N LEU A 386 5.84 18.21 -1.36
CA LEU A 386 5.07 17.80 -0.18
C LEU A 386 5.21 16.30 0.12
N ALA A 387 5.21 15.44 -0.91
CA ALA A 387 5.47 14.02 -0.73
C ALA A 387 6.91 13.71 -0.27
N CYS A 388 7.91 14.49 -0.74
CA CYS A 388 9.28 14.41 -0.25
C CYS A 388 9.36 14.74 1.25
N LEU A 389 8.69 15.82 1.68
CA LEU A 389 8.59 16.19 3.10
C LEU A 389 7.84 15.14 3.93
N ALA A 390 6.78 14.54 3.39
CA ALA A 390 6.05 13.46 4.06
C ALA A 390 6.98 12.28 4.40
N PHE A 391 7.84 11.89 3.47
CA PHE A 391 8.80 10.80 3.69
C PHE A 391 9.96 11.19 4.60
N ALA A 392 10.37 12.47 4.62
CA ALA A 392 11.33 12.96 5.60
C ALA A 392 10.75 12.89 7.04
N VAL A 393 9.46 13.24 7.21
CA VAL A 393 8.74 13.05 8.48
C VAL A 393 8.63 11.57 8.83
N ALA A 394 8.26 10.71 7.87
CA ALA A 394 8.18 9.27 8.10
C ALA A 394 9.52 8.67 8.53
N ALA A 395 10.63 9.12 7.95
CA ALA A 395 11.98 8.75 8.37
C ALA A 395 12.29 9.22 9.79
N ALA A 396 11.93 10.45 10.16
CA ALA A 396 12.14 10.97 11.51
C ALA A 396 11.35 10.19 12.56
N VAL A 397 10.09 9.85 12.27
CA VAL A 397 9.26 8.98 13.13
C VAL A 397 9.88 7.59 13.25
N GLU A 398 10.36 7.01 12.14
CA GLU A 398 11.00 5.70 12.12
C GLU A 398 12.29 5.66 12.95
N ILE A 399 13.15 6.69 12.83
CA ILE A 399 14.37 6.81 13.63
C ILE A 399 14.02 6.83 15.11
N LYS A 400 13.00 7.59 15.52
CA LYS A 400 12.56 7.63 16.92
C LYS A 400 12.01 6.29 17.40
N ILE A 401 11.24 5.58 16.58
CA ILE A 401 10.77 4.22 16.90
C ILE A 401 11.97 3.28 17.13
N ASN A 402 12.99 3.35 16.28
CA ASN A 402 14.17 2.49 16.39
C ASN A 402 15.05 2.87 17.60
N GLU A 403 15.18 4.15 17.94
CA GLU A 403 15.85 4.59 19.18
C GLU A 403 15.16 4.06 20.45
N MET A 404 13.85 3.82 20.39
CA MET A 404 13.06 3.25 21.49
C MET A 404 13.02 1.72 21.48
N ALA A 405 13.55 1.08 20.44
CA ALA A 405 13.66 -0.37 20.39
C ALA A 405 14.84 -0.84 21.25
N PRO A 406 14.74 -1.99 21.93
CA PRO A 406 15.89 -2.58 22.58
C PRO A 406 17.02 -2.78 21.56
N HIS A 407 18.24 -2.34 21.88
CA HIS A 407 19.43 -2.66 21.08
C HIS A 407 19.52 -4.18 20.92
N GLN A 408 19.99 -4.68 19.77
CA GLN A 408 20.26 -6.10 19.63
C GLN A 408 21.74 -6.37 19.95
N PRO A 409 22.07 -7.50 20.60
CA PRO A 409 23.46 -7.90 20.80
C PRO A 409 24.16 -8.14 19.46
N ASP A 410 25.35 -7.54 19.28
CA ASP A 410 26.17 -7.73 18.09
C ASP A 410 26.85 -9.12 18.08
N SER A 411 27.62 -9.44 17.03
CA SER A 411 28.42 -10.67 17.03
C SER A 411 29.38 -10.67 18.22
N GLN A 412 29.55 -11.82 18.86
CA GLN A 412 30.34 -11.99 20.08
C GLN A 412 29.81 -11.23 21.30
N GLU A 413 28.51 -10.92 21.34
CA GLU A 413 27.88 -10.25 22.47
C GLU A 413 26.65 -11.01 22.95
N ILE A 414 26.37 -10.92 24.24
CA ILE A 414 25.08 -11.28 24.83
C ILE A 414 24.60 -10.18 25.76
N PHE A 415 23.30 -10.18 26.01
CA PHE A 415 22.68 -9.36 27.01
C PHE A 415 22.22 -10.23 28.17
N LEU A 416 22.76 -9.97 29.36
CA LEU A 416 22.49 -10.71 30.57
C LEU A 416 21.77 -9.83 31.59
N GLN A 417 20.70 -10.36 32.16
CA GLN A 417 19.99 -9.80 33.28
C GLN A 417 19.97 -10.81 34.43
N VAL A 418 19.93 -10.32 35.67
CA VAL A 418 19.87 -11.18 36.86
C VAL A 418 18.54 -10.95 37.56
N LEU A 419 17.84 -12.05 37.85
CA LEU A 419 16.62 -12.07 38.63
C LEU A 419 16.88 -12.80 39.95
N ASN A 420 16.90 -12.06 41.06
CA ASN A 420 17.04 -12.66 42.39
C ASN A 420 15.66 -13.04 42.97
N LEU A 421 15.40 -14.35 43.05
CA LEU A 421 14.20 -14.93 43.70
C LEU A 421 14.51 -15.58 45.05
N ALA A 422 15.73 -15.44 45.57
CA ALA A 422 16.10 -15.87 46.93
C ALA A 422 15.54 -14.89 47.99
N ASP A 423 15.49 -15.29 49.25
CA ASP A 423 14.97 -14.47 50.35
C ASP A 423 15.75 -13.18 50.63
N ASP A 424 17.08 -13.22 50.50
CA ASP A 424 17.97 -12.10 50.83
C ASP A 424 18.75 -11.57 49.61
N GLU A 425 19.53 -10.51 49.83
CA GLU A 425 20.42 -9.88 48.87
C GLU A 425 21.51 -10.86 48.37
N VAL A 426 21.65 -10.92 47.03
CA VAL A 426 22.69 -11.73 46.38
C VAL A 426 23.62 -10.82 45.61
N LYS A 427 24.93 -10.98 45.82
CA LYS A 427 25.95 -10.33 45.00
C LYS A 427 26.45 -11.30 43.93
N VAL A 428 26.37 -10.89 42.67
CA VAL A 428 26.80 -11.70 41.52
C VAL A 428 28.13 -11.17 41.00
N THR A 429 29.05 -12.06 40.64
CA THR A 429 30.33 -11.67 40.05
C THR A 429 30.69 -12.65 38.95
N VAL A 430 31.06 -12.14 37.77
CA VAL A 430 31.53 -12.97 36.65
C VAL A 430 33.04 -13.15 36.78
N LEU A 431 33.50 -14.39 36.84
CA LEU A 431 34.92 -14.72 37.02
C LEU A 431 35.63 -14.83 35.66
N GLY A 432 36.84 -14.29 35.56
CA GLY A 432 37.74 -14.51 34.42
C GLY A 432 37.69 -13.48 33.29
N ASP A 433 37.04 -12.33 33.50
CA ASP A 433 37.03 -11.24 32.51
C ASP A 433 37.18 -9.87 33.19
N GLU A 434 38.38 -9.29 33.15
CA GLU A 434 38.73 -8.03 33.85
C GLU A 434 37.94 -6.82 33.34
N ASN A 435 37.33 -6.91 32.15
CA ASN A 435 36.52 -5.84 31.54
C ASN A 435 35.02 -5.91 31.88
N ASN A 436 34.52 -7.03 32.41
CA ASN A 436 33.09 -7.23 32.66
C ASN A 436 32.76 -7.03 34.15
N THR A 437 32.60 -5.77 34.56
CA THR A 437 32.07 -5.41 35.89
C THR A 437 30.55 -5.60 35.94
N LEU A 438 30.08 -6.82 35.68
CA LEU A 438 28.65 -7.10 35.71
C LEU A 438 28.18 -7.21 37.17
N LEU A 439 27.60 -6.11 37.65
CA LEU A 439 26.87 -5.96 38.92
C LEU A 439 27.73 -6.13 40.19
N ALA A 440 28.59 -5.14 40.47
CA ALA A 440 29.31 -5.06 41.76
C ALA A 440 28.39 -4.78 42.97
N GLU A 441 27.13 -4.44 42.72
CA GLU A 441 26.09 -4.12 43.71
C GLU A 441 25.28 -5.35 44.11
N SER A 442 24.86 -5.42 45.37
CA SER A 442 23.98 -6.48 45.86
C SER A 442 22.57 -6.30 45.30
N ILE A 443 21.97 -7.38 44.82
CA ILE A 443 20.63 -7.39 44.20
C ILE A 443 19.64 -7.86 45.24
N LYS A 444 18.65 -7.02 45.58
CA LYS A 444 17.58 -7.35 46.53
C LYS A 444 16.64 -8.42 45.98
N SER A 445 16.01 -9.15 46.91
CA SER A 445 14.94 -10.09 46.61
C SER A 445 13.83 -9.39 45.81
N PHE A 446 13.44 -9.97 44.66
CA PHE A 446 12.41 -9.43 43.75
C PHE A 446 12.64 -7.96 43.34
N GLN A 447 13.91 -7.56 43.16
CA GLN A 447 14.25 -6.24 42.65
C GLN A 447 14.03 -6.17 41.13
N ASN A 448 13.24 -5.18 40.70
CA ASN A 448 13.11 -4.87 39.27
C ASN A 448 14.40 -4.23 38.76
N MET A 449 15.13 -4.96 37.91
CA MET A 449 16.38 -4.52 37.29
C MET A 449 16.20 -4.45 35.77
N PRO A 450 15.50 -3.45 35.19
CA PRO A 450 15.09 -3.49 33.78
C PRO A 450 16.23 -3.37 32.75
N HIS A 451 17.48 -3.27 33.20
CA HIS A 451 18.63 -3.09 32.31
C HIS A 451 19.39 -4.40 32.14
N TYR A 452 19.53 -4.83 30.89
CA TYR A 452 20.46 -5.88 30.54
C TYR A 452 21.88 -5.34 30.56
N SER A 453 22.78 -6.13 31.12
CA SER A 453 24.20 -5.87 31.08
C SER A 453 24.84 -6.60 29.91
N LYS A 454 25.77 -5.93 29.23
CA LYS A 454 26.45 -6.46 28.07
C LYS A 454 27.64 -7.34 28.49
N LEU A 455 27.71 -8.56 27.97
CA LEU A 455 28.87 -9.43 28.10
C LEU A 455 29.45 -9.72 26.72
N HIS A 456 30.77 -9.68 26.65
CA HIS A 456 31.52 -10.02 25.45
C HIS A 456 32.01 -11.46 25.49
N LEU A 457 31.88 -12.16 24.37
CA LEU A 457 32.35 -13.52 24.19
C LEU A 457 33.65 -13.52 23.38
N LYS A 458 34.56 -14.44 23.69
CA LYS A 458 35.76 -14.68 22.89
C LYS A 458 35.48 -15.57 21.67
N THR A 459 34.43 -16.38 21.75
CA THR A 459 34.01 -17.39 20.77
C THR A 459 32.49 -17.31 20.56
N LYS A 460 31.94 -17.98 19.52
CA LYS A 460 30.49 -17.97 19.25
C LYS A 460 29.64 -18.53 20.40
N SER A 461 30.23 -19.41 21.21
CA SER A 461 29.67 -19.88 22.47
C SER A 461 30.80 -19.96 23.49
N GLN A 462 30.49 -19.64 24.74
CA GLN A 462 31.44 -19.61 25.84
C GLN A 462 30.73 -20.02 27.14
N ASN A 463 31.47 -20.66 28.04
CA ASN A 463 31.00 -20.90 29.40
C ASN A 463 31.45 -19.76 30.30
N PHE A 464 30.51 -19.17 31.03
CA PHE A 464 30.80 -18.19 32.06
C PHE A 464 30.69 -18.82 33.45
N HIS A 465 31.68 -18.51 34.28
CA HIS A 465 31.73 -18.91 35.68
C HIS A 465 31.22 -17.75 36.54
N PHE A 466 30.13 -17.98 37.27
CA PHE A 466 29.52 -16.98 38.15
C PHE A 466 29.79 -17.33 39.61
N GLN A 467 30.25 -16.34 40.38
CA GLN A 467 30.28 -16.39 41.83
C GLN A 467 29.04 -15.68 42.38
N LEU A 468 28.24 -16.40 43.16
CA LEU A 468 27.05 -15.90 43.83
C LEU A 468 27.34 -15.86 45.33
N LYS A 469 27.36 -14.66 45.90
CA LYS A 469 27.54 -14.47 47.34
C LYS A 469 26.18 -14.22 47.99
N TYR A 470 25.76 -15.15 48.84
CA TYR A 470 24.54 -15.10 49.63
C TYR A 470 24.91 -15.22 51.11
N HIS A 471 24.61 -14.20 51.90
CA HIS A 471 25.10 -14.09 53.27
C HIS A 471 26.65 -14.24 53.34
N ASN A 472 27.16 -15.22 54.09
CA ASN A 472 28.58 -15.56 54.20
C ASN A 472 29.01 -16.72 53.30
N VAL A 473 28.11 -17.25 52.47
CA VAL A 473 28.37 -18.39 51.58
C VAL A 473 28.61 -17.89 50.16
N SER A 474 29.62 -18.45 49.49
CA SER A 474 29.89 -18.22 48.06
C SER A 474 29.63 -19.51 47.29
N VAL A 475 28.70 -19.46 46.35
CA VAL A 475 28.36 -20.55 45.43
C VAL A 475 28.92 -20.23 44.05
N TYR A 476 29.49 -21.23 43.37
CA TYR A 476 30.01 -21.08 42.02
C TYR A 476 29.12 -21.86 41.05
N THR A 477 28.68 -21.21 39.97
CA THR A 477 27.77 -21.80 38.98
C THR A 477 28.24 -21.50 37.57
N ASP A 478 28.15 -22.50 36.69
CA ASP A 478 28.66 -22.42 35.32
C ASP A 478 27.50 -22.48 34.34
N HIS A 479 27.47 -21.53 33.39
CA HIS A 479 26.43 -21.49 32.36
C HIS A 479 27.04 -21.30 30.98
N SER A 480 26.58 -22.11 30.03
CA SER A 480 26.95 -22.00 28.62
C SER A 480 26.02 -21.00 27.93
N VAL A 481 26.62 -20.05 27.20
CA VAL A 481 25.89 -19.03 26.46
C VAL A 481 26.34 -19.00 25.00
N GLU A 482 25.45 -18.53 24.13
CA GLU A 482 25.66 -18.37 22.69
C GLU A 482 25.53 -16.89 22.33
N GLU A 483 26.33 -16.41 21.37
CA GLU A 483 26.27 -15.03 20.91
C GLU A 483 24.87 -14.65 20.39
N LYS A 484 24.55 -13.35 20.44
CA LYS A 484 23.30 -12.74 19.94
C LYS A 484 22.02 -13.12 20.66
N ILE A 485 22.13 -13.67 21.88
CA ILE A 485 20.97 -14.09 22.68
C ILE A 485 20.84 -13.22 23.94
N TRP A 486 19.58 -13.01 24.34
CA TRP A 486 19.20 -12.39 25.59
C TRP A 486 19.01 -13.47 26.65
N TYR A 487 19.59 -13.26 27.83
CA TYR A 487 19.56 -14.22 28.91
C TYR A 487 19.11 -13.58 30.23
N THR A 488 18.26 -14.31 30.95
CA THR A 488 18.00 -14.06 32.37
C THR A 488 18.65 -15.16 33.20
N LEU A 489 19.56 -14.77 34.09
CA LEU A 489 20.08 -15.61 35.17
C LEU A 489 19.12 -15.52 36.36
N ILE A 490 18.34 -16.57 36.58
CA ILE A 490 17.42 -16.67 37.71
C ILE A 490 18.17 -17.31 38.87
N ILE A 491 18.22 -16.62 40.01
CA ILE A 491 18.81 -17.11 41.25
C ILE A 491 17.66 -17.56 42.16
N ARG A 492 17.78 -18.79 42.67
CA ARG A 492 16.76 -19.43 43.50
C ARG A 492 17.38 -20.02 44.76
N GLU A 493 16.56 -20.20 45.77
CA GLU A 493 16.96 -20.81 47.03
C GLU A 493 16.96 -22.33 46.90
N ASP A 494 17.96 -22.98 47.50
CA ASP A 494 18.13 -24.44 47.50
C ASP A 494 18.60 -24.87 48.90
N GLY A 495 17.62 -25.06 49.78
CA GLY A 495 17.87 -25.31 51.21
C GLY A 495 18.51 -24.08 51.90
N GLU A 496 19.67 -24.26 52.52
CA GLU A 496 20.45 -23.17 53.15
C GLU A 496 21.41 -22.46 52.16
N SER A 497 21.40 -22.87 50.89
CA SER A 497 22.26 -22.34 49.83
C SER A 497 21.41 -21.72 48.72
N ILE A 498 22.06 -21.20 47.69
CA ILE A 498 21.42 -20.73 46.47
C ILE A 498 21.91 -21.53 45.26
N SER A 499 21.06 -21.64 44.25
CA SER A 499 21.41 -22.16 42.93
C SER A 499 21.00 -21.16 41.85
N SER A 500 21.50 -21.34 40.63
CA SER A 500 21.16 -20.47 39.51
C SER A 500 20.79 -21.27 38.26
N MET A 501 19.94 -20.69 37.44
CA MET A 501 19.53 -21.23 36.15
C MET A 501 19.56 -20.14 35.10
N MET A 502 20.01 -20.50 33.90
CA MET A 502 20.06 -19.59 32.76
C MET A 502 18.87 -19.84 31.83
N VAL A 503 18.12 -18.79 31.50
CA VAL A 503 16.96 -18.88 30.61
C VAL A 503 17.13 -17.94 29.43
N LYS A 504 16.80 -18.41 28.23
CA LYS A 504 16.77 -17.58 27.01
C LYS A 504 15.51 -16.70 27.02
N ASP A 505 15.69 -15.41 26.76
CA ASP A 505 14.60 -14.44 26.66
C ASP A 505 14.19 -14.21 25.21
N GLU A 506 12.99 -13.66 25.01
CA GLU A 506 12.47 -13.34 23.67
C GLU A 506 13.35 -12.27 23.01
N GLU A 507 13.81 -12.52 21.79
CA GLU A 507 14.77 -11.66 21.08
C GLU A 507 14.14 -10.36 20.56
N ASN A 508 12.82 -10.36 20.32
CA ASN A 508 12.12 -9.27 19.64
C ASN A 508 10.80 -8.90 20.32
N LYS A 509 10.45 -7.61 20.26
CA LYS A 509 9.10 -7.17 20.55
C LYS A 509 8.11 -7.86 19.61
N THR A 510 6.92 -8.17 20.12
CA THR A 510 5.87 -8.66 19.23
C THR A 510 5.49 -7.55 18.24
N THR A 511 5.35 -7.93 16.98
CA THR A 511 5.05 -6.97 15.92
C THR A 511 3.56 -6.74 15.76
N ASN A 512 2.66 -7.57 16.31
CA ASN A 512 1.21 -7.47 16.09
C ASN A 512 0.51 -6.50 17.06
N GLY A 513 1.26 -5.71 17.83
CA GLY A 513 0.73 -4.96 18.97
C GLY A 513 0.29 -5.85 20.15
N MET A 514 0.52 -7.16 20.10
CA MET A 514 0.27 -8.07 21.21
C MET A 514 1.33 -7.90 22.30
N THR A 515 1.04 -8.43 23.48
CA THR A 515 2.00 -8.49 24.58
C THR A 515 2.51 -9.92 24.69
N ALA A 516 3.82 -10.12 24.80
CA ALA A 516 4.36 -11.43 25.15
C ALA A 516 4.54 -11.52 26.67
N MET A 517 4.29 -12.68 27.24
CA MET A 517 4.57 -12.92 28.64
C MET A 517 4.98 -14.35 28.92
N ARG A 518 5.71 -14.54 30.00
CA ARG A 518 6.05 -15.86 30.55
C ARG A 518 5.91 -15.87 32.06
N PHE A 519 5.81 -17.07 32.62
CA PHE A 519 5.67 -17.29 34.05
C PHE A 519 6.86 -18.08 34.59
N VAL A 520 7.27 -17.74 35.82
CA VAL A 520 8.17 -18.53 36.66
C VAL A 520 7.38 -18.92 37.90
N ASN A 521 7.35 -20.21 38.21
CA ASN A 521 6.55 -20.73 39.31
C ASN A 521 7.43 -21.12 40.51
N THR A 522 7.34 -20.39 41.61
CA THR A 522 8.12 -20.68 42.83
C THR A 522 7.43 -21.70 43.75
N LEU A 523 6.25 -22.21 43.37
CA LEU A 523 5.51 -23.18 44.17
C LEU A 523 6.04 -24.61 43.91
N HIS A 524 5.93 -25.47 44.93
CA HIS A 524 6.24 -26.91 44.86
C HIS A 524 5.16 -27.73 44.13
N GLU A 525 4.30 -27.08 43.35
CA GLU A 525 3.26 -27.72 42.56
C GLU A 525 3.16 -27.06 41.19
N LYS A 526 2.85 -27.87 40.18
CA LYS A 526 2.57 -27.37 38.83
C LYS A 526 1.35 -26.46 38.82
N VAL A 527 1.46 -25.33 38.13
CA VAL A 527 0.37 -24.36 37.98
C VAL A 527 -0.10 -24.35 36.53
N ASN A 528 -1.41 -24.49 36.32
CA ASN A 528 -2.04 -24.27 35.04
C ASN A 528 -2.69 -22.89 35.00
N VAL A 529 -2.15 -21.98 34.19
CA VAL A 529 -2.60 -20.59 34.05
C VAL A 529 -3.52 -20.49 32.83
N SER A 530 -4.77 -20.07 33.03
CA SER A 530 -5.76 -19.92 31.95
C SER A 530 -5.85 -18.46 31.49
N LEU A 531 -5.33 -18.18 30.30
CA LEU A 531 -5.17 -16.85 29.71
C LEU A 531 -6.31 -16.48 28.75
N GLY A 532 -7.55 -16.85 29.09
CA GLY A 532 -8.74 -16.67 28.24
C GLY A 532 -9.29 -18.00 27.68
N THR A 533 -10.11 -17.93 26.62
CA THR A 533 -10.99 -19.03 26.18
C THR A 533 -10.28 -20.26 25.62
N ASP A 534 -9.06 -20.15 25.07
CA ASP A 534 -8.37 -21.28 24.40
C ASP A 534 -6.86 -21.40 24.71
N ALA A 535 -6.35 -20.68 25.71
CA ALA A 535 -4.92 -20.64 26.02
C ALA A 535 -4.65 -20.98 27.48
N SER A 536 -4.39 -22.27 27.76
CA SER A 536 -3.85 -22.71 29.04
C SER A 536 -2.33 -22.87 28.94
N LEU A 537 -1.60 -22.34 29.91
CA LEU A 537 -0.16 -22.42 30.01
C LEU A 537 0.20 -23.23 31.26
N ILE A 538 0.95 -24.32 31.06
CA ILE A 538 1.46 -25.12 32.17
C ILE A 538 2.82 -24.57 32.58
N VAL A 539 2.98 -24.31 33.87
CA VAL A 539 4.23 -23.89 34.48
C VAL A 539 4.63 -24.96 35.48
N ASP A 540 5.81 -25.57 35.28
CA ASP A 540 6.31 -26.63 36.14
C ASP A 540 6.60 -26.12 37.56
N GLU A 541 6.68 -27.04 38.53
CA GLU A 541 7.03 -26.73 39.93
C GLU A 541 8.51 -26.35 40.10
N ASP A 542 8.87 -25.88 41.30
CA ASP A 542 10.25 -25.66 41.73
C ASP A 542 11.08 -24.75 40.80
N TYR A 543 10.55 -23.54 40.57
CA TYR A 543 11.11 -22.51 39.69
C TYR A 543 11.05 -22.86 38.20
N GLY A 544 10.13 -23.74 37.80
CA GLY A 544 9.84 -24.02 36.39
C GLY A 544 9.49 -22.74 35.62
N VAL A 545 10.03 -22.61 34.41
CA VAL A 545 9.77 -21.46 33.51
C VAL A 545 8.92 -21.91 32.33
N SER A 546 7.87 -21.15 32.05
CA SER A 546 7.02 -21.41 30.90
C SER A 546 7.62 -20.93 29.59
N ALA A 547 7.15 -21.49 28.48
CA ALA A 547 7.31 -20.83 27.18
C ALA A 547 6.61 -19.46 27.14
N TYR A 548 7.07 -18.56 26.28
CA TYR A 548 6.37 -17.31 26.01
C TYR A 548 4.99 -17.56 25.39
N ARG A 549 4.01 -16.78 25.81
CA ARG A 549 2.70 -16.70 25.19
C ARG A 549 2.35 -15.25 24.88
N THR A 550 1.75 -15.04 23.72
CA THR A 550 1.22 -13.75 23.32
C THR A 550 -0.24 -13.62 23.71
N VAL A 551 -0.60 -12.45 24.23
CA VAL A 551 -1.97 -12.11 24.60
C VAL A 551 -2.33 -10.73 24.07
N GLN A 552 -3.63 -10.48 23.95
CA GLN A 552 -4.14 -9.16 23.56
C GLN A 552 -3.89 -8.15 24.68
N ARG A 553 -3.70 -6.89 24.30
CA ARG A 553 -3.66 -5.79 25.26
C ARG A 553 -4.96 -5.74 26.05
N GLY A 554 -4.84 -5.59 27.36
CA GLY A 554 -6.00 -5.45 28.24
C GLY A 554 -5.59 -5.42 29.71
N GLU A 555 -6.57 -5.19 30.57
CA GLU A 555 -6.42 -5.44 31.99
C GLU A 555 -6.74 -6.89 32.30
N TYR A 556 -5.85 -7.53 33.06
CA TYR A 556 -5.98 -8.92 33.49
C TYR A 556 -6.03 -8.99 35.02
N PRO A 557 -7.12 -8.52 35.66
CA PRO A 557 -7.19 -8.41 37.12
C PRO A 557 -7.38 -9.74 37.85
N ALA A 558 -7.91 -10.76 37.16
CA ALA A 558 -8.25 -12.06 37.75
C ALA A 558 -8.04 -13.21 36.74
N VAL A 559 -6.77 -13.56 36.50
CA VAL A 559 -6.39 -14.70 35.66
C VAL A 559 -6.53 -15.99 36.46
N HIS A 560 -7.37 -16.89 36.00
CA HIS A 560 -7.65 -18.15 36.69
C HIS A 560 -6.44 -19.10 36.62
N CYS A 561 -6.04 -19.62 37.78
CA CYS A 561 -4.92 -20.52 37.95
C CYS A 561 -5.37 -21.75 38.74
N ARG A 562 -4.94 -22.94 38.32
CA ARG A 562 -5.28 -24.21 38.95
C ARG A 562 -4.02 -24.99 39.30
N THR A 563 -3.90 -25.44 40.54
CA THR A 563 -2.96 -26.48 40.96
C THR A 563 -3.69 -27.81 41.16
N LYS A 564 -3.01 -28.84 41.65
CA LYS A 564 -3.68 -30.11 41.99
C LYS A 564 -4.59 -29.98 43.21
N LYS A 565 -4.32 -29.01 44.09
CA LYS A 565 -5.01 -28.87 45.38
C LYS A 565 -6.01 -27.72 45.40
N GLU A 566 -5.70 -26.61 44.72
CA GLU A 566 -6.40 -25.34 44.91
C GLU A 566 -6.53 -24.56 43.59
N ASP A 567 -7.64 -23.86 43.43
CA ASP A 567 -7.86 -22.89 42.36
C ASP A 567 -7.69 -21.47 42.95
N PHE A 568 -6.91 -20.62 42.29
CA PHE A 568 -6.68 -19.22 42.71
C PHE A 568 -6.70 -18.27 41.49
N SER A 569 -6.61 -16.97 41.75
CA SER A 569 -6.59 -15.95 40.69
C SER A 569 -5.42 -15.01 40.85
N LEU A 570 -4.75 -14.71 39.73
CA LEU A 570 -3.62 -13.78 39.68
C LEU A 570 -4.03 -12.45 39.05
N ASN A 571 -3.62 -11.34 39.66
CA ASN A 571 -3.74 -10.02 39.06
C ASN A 571 -2.45 -9.68 38.30
N LEU A 572 -2.53 -9.63 36.97
CA LEU A 572 -1.40 -9.28 36.10
C LEU A 572 -1.38 -7.78 35.74
N GLY A 573 -2.45 -7.04 36.08
CA GLY A 573 -2.63 -5.64 35.75
C GLY A 573 -2.80 -5.38 34.26
N LEU A 574 -2.45 -4.16 33.83
CA LEU A 574 -2.47 -3.76 32.42
C LEU A 574 -1.27 -4.36 31.67
N LEU A 575 -1.56 -5.07 30.58
CA LEU A 575 -0.59 -5.58 29.62
C LEU A 575 -0.63 -4.70 28.37
N ASP A 576 0.45 -3.95 28.10
CA ASP A 576 0.43 -2.89 27.08
C ASP A 576 1.15 -3.27 25.77
N PHE A 577 0.96 -2.48 24.71
CA PHE A 577 1.36 -2.79 23.33
C PHE A 577 2.85 -3.12 23.18
N GLY A 578 3.14 -4.31 22.62
CA GLY A 578 4.50 -4.71 22.27
C GLY A 578 5.44 -4.91 23.48
N ALA A 579 4.90 -4.86 24.71
CA ALA A 579 5.65 -5.13 25.91
C ALA A 579 5.91 -6.63 26.07
N VAL A 580 6.98 -6.95 26.79
CA VAL A 580 7.32 -8.33 27.18
C VAL A 580 7.39 -8.39 28.70
N TYR A 581 6.58 -9.25 29.32
CA TYR A 581 6.51 -9.36 30.79
C TYR A 581 6.99 -10.73 31.31
N LEU A 582 7.68 -10.69 32.45
CA LEU A 582 7.80 -11.83 33.35
C LEU A 582 6.77 -11.72 34.46
N PHE A 583 6.12 -12.82 34.77
CA PHE A 583 5.38 -12.98 36.01
C PHE A 583 6.02 -14.06 36.86
N VAL A 584 6.28 -13.76 38.13
CA VAL A 584 6.74 -14.75 39.11
C VAL A 584 5.57 -15.08 40.02
N ILE A 585 5.11 -16.33 39.98
CA ILE A 585 4.05 -16.84 40.86
C ILE A 585 4.70 -17.19 42.20
N THR A 586 4.28 -16.52 43.26
CA THR A 586 4.87 -16.69 44.59
C THR A 586 3.84 -16.64 45.70
N ASN A 587 4.05 -17.40 46.77
CA ASN A 587 3.18 -17.48 47.94
C ASN A 587 3.89 -16.99 49.22
N ARG A 588 4.61 -15.87 49.12
CA ARG A 588 5.33 -15.27 50.26
C ARG A 588 4.45 -14.39 51.14
N THR A 589 3.31 -13.94 50.63
CA THR A 589 2.39 -13.10 51.41
C THR A 589 1.36 -13.97 52.14
N ASN A 590 0.95 -13.57 53.34
CA ASN A 590 -0.14 -14.22 54.08
C ASN A 590 -1.52 -14.15 53.38
N GLN A 591 -1.59 -13.56 52.17
CA GLN A 591 -2.79 -13.37 51.38
C GLN A 591 -2.95 -14.41 50.25
N GLY A 592 -2.07 -15.42 50.20
CA GLY A 592 -2.08 -16.47 49.19
C GLY A 592 -1.16 -16.19 47.99
N PRO A 593 -1.22 -17.02 46.93
CA PRO A 593 -0.39 -16.88 45.74
C PRO A 593 -0.64 -15.55 45.00
N GLN A 594 0.44 -14.84 44.70
CA GLN A 594 0.44 -13.57 43.96
C GLN A 594 1.39 -13.63 42.76
N ALA A 595 1.19 -12.72 41.81
CA ALA A 595 2.07 -12.55 40.66
C ALA A 595 2.93 -11.30 40.87
N TRP A 596 4.24 -11.48 41.02
CA TRP A 596 5.18 -10.38 40.92
C TRP A 596 5.48 -10.09 39.45
N LYS A 597 5.40 -8.82 39.05
CA LYS A 597 5.49 -8.37 37.66
C LYS A 597 6.83 -7.70 37.39
N MET A 598 7.48 -8.12 36.30
CA MET A 598 8.65 -7.46 35.75
C MET A 598 8.47 -7.22 34.25
N GLU A 599 8.79 -6.01 33.81
CA GLU A 599 8.75 -5.62 32.41
C GLU A 599 10.15 -5.81 31.81
N TYR A 600 10.30 -6.85 30.98
CA TYR A 600 11.55 -7.16 30.27
C TYR A 600 11.81 -6.18 29.13
N MET A 601 10.78 -5.92 28.34
CA MET A 601 10.84 -4.96 27.24
C MET A 601 9.72 -3.94 27.39
N PRO A 602 10.04 -2.63 27.37
CA PRO A 602 9.05 -1.60 27.63
C PRO A 602 7.99 -1.57 26.54
N ALA A 603 6.75 -1.25 26.91
CA ALA A 603 5.67 -1.02 25.95
C ALA A 603 6.03 0.04 24.89
N ASN A 604 5.38 -0.02 23.72
CA ASN A 604 5.54 1.00 22.68
C ASN A 604 5.01 2.35 23.20
N LYS A 605 5.90 3.33 23.30
CA LYS A 605 5.57 4.66 23.85
C LYS A 605 5.10 5.65 22.78
N MET A 606 5.52 5.47 21.54
CA MET A 606 5.21 6.38 20.43
C MET A 606 3.75 6.21 19.99
N SER A 607 2.90 7.22 20.16
CA SER A 607 1.51 7.17 19.69
C SER A 607 1.44 7.08 18.16
N ILE A 608 0.54 6.25 17.65
CA ILE A 608 0.22 6.10 16.22
C ILE A 608 -0.20 7.43 15.57
N ALA A 609 -0.71 8.38 16.36
CA ALA A 609 -1.10 9.72 15.90
C ALA A 609 0.06 10.51 15.27
N TRP A 610 1.32 10.17 15.57
CA TRP A 610 2.48 10.79 14.94
C TRP A 610 2.65 10.48 13.45
N GLN A 611 1.87 9.56 12.88
CA GLN A 611 1.78 9.42 11.43
C GLN A 611 0.83 10.45 10.78
N LEU A 612 0.01 11.17 11.54
CA LEU A 612 -0.92 12.16 10.97
C LEU A 612 -0.20 13.23 10.11
N PRO A 613 0.95 13.80 10.53
CA PRO A 613 1.66 14.80 9.72
C PRO A 613 2.16 14.25 8.37
N GLN A 614 2.70 13.02 8.32
CA GLN A 614 3.13 12.41 7.05
C GLN A 614 1.94 12.10 6.14
N TYR A 615 0.81 11.62 6.69
CA TYR A 615 -0.43 11.44 5.91
C TYR A 615 -0.96 12.78 5.38
N ALA A 616 -1.02 13.83 6.21
CA ALA A 616 -1.45 15.16 5.78
C ALA A 616 -0.58 15.71 4.65
N LEU A 617 0.75 15.59 4.75
CA LEU A 617 1.66 16.07 3.70
C LEU A 617 1.52 15.27 2.41
N VAL A 618 1.44 13.94 2.49
CA VAL A 618 1.33 13.11 1.28
C VAL A 618 -0.02 13.28 0.59
N THR A 619 -1.11 13.40 1.35
CA THR A 619 -2.46 13.63 0.79
C THR A 619 -2.58 15.04 0.19
N ALA A 620 -2.01 16.06 0.83
CA ALA A 620 -1.91 17.39 0.22
C ALA A 620 -1.10 17.33 -1.09
N GLY A 621 -0.01 16.57 -1.09
CA GLY A 621 0.77 16.27 -2.29
C GLY A 621 -0.06 15.57 -3.37
N GLU A 622 -0.88 14.59 -3.00
CA GLU A 622 -1.77 13.85 -3.89
C GLU A 622 -2.80 14.77 -4.56
N VAL A 623 -3.45 15.65 -3.81
CA VAL A 623 -4.41 16.60 -4.39
C VAL A 623 -3.74 17.51 -5.42
N MET A 624 -2.55 18.02 -5.12
CA MET A 624 -1.81 18.90 -6.02
C MET A 624 -1.19 18.20 -7.23
N PHE A 625 -0.82 16.93 -7.09
CA PHE A 625 -0.17 16.16 -8.15
C PHE A 625 -1.18 15.37 -8.99
N SER A 626 -2.01 14.55 -8.34
CA SER A 626 -2.90 13.59 -8.99
C SER A 626 -4.09 14.28 -9.64
N VAL A 627 -4.86 15.06 -8.87
CA VAL A 627 -6.07 15.73 -9.38
C VAL A 627 -5.72 16.74 -10.46
N THR A 628 -4.72 17.60 -10.18
CA THR A 628 -4.25 18.58 -11.17
C THR A 628 -3.58 17.92 -12.37
N GLY A 629 -2.83 16.84 -12.18
CA GLY A 629 -2.15 16.13 -13.26
C GLY A 629 -3.12 15.43 -14.20
N LEU A 630 -4.20 14.83 -13.67
CA LEU A 630 -5.29 14.28 -14.47
C LEU A 630 -6.03 15.38 -15.26
N GLU A 631 -6.34 16.51 -14.64
CA GLU A 631 -6.97 17.66 -15.32
C GLU A 631 -6.07 18.20 -16.45
N PHE A 632 -4.78 18.40 -16.15
CA PHE A 632 -3.78 18.83 -17.12
C PHE A 632 -3.72 17.86 -18.30
N SER A 633 -3.60 16.58 -18.01
CA SER A 633 -3.54 15.50 -19.01
C SER A 633 -4.77 15.52 -19.91
N TYR A 634 -5.95 15.64 -19.32
CA TYR A 634 -7.21 15.72 -20.06
C TYR A 634 -7.28 16.96 -20.96
N SER A 635 -6.76 18.11 -20.50
CA SER A 635 -6.72 19.36 -21.27
C SER A 635 -5.74 19.34 -22.44
N GLN A 636 -4.65 18.57 -22.33
CA GLN A 636 -3.60 18.45 -23.35
C GLN A 636 -3.83 17.27 -24.30
N ALA A 637 -4.84 16.44 -24.05
CA ALA A 637 -5.15 15.29 -24.90
C ALA A 637 -5.96 15.70 -26.14
N PRO A 638 -5.58 15.21 -27.34
CA PRO A 638 -6.47 15.21 -28.50
C PRO A 638 -7.81 14.55 -28.17
N SER A 639 -8.91 15.04 -28.76
CA SER A 639 -10.26 14.51 -28.52
C SER A 639 -10.37 13.00 -28.78
N SER A 640 -9.65 12.50 -29.77
CA SER A 640 -9.55 11.10 -30.17
C SER A 640 -8.69 10.22 -29.24
N MET A 641 -7.83 10.80 -28.37
CA MET A 641 -6.79 10.06 -27.63
C MET A 641 -6.86 10.17 -26.11
N LYS A 642 -7.93 10.76 -25.56
CA LYS A 642 -8.13 10.90 -24.11
C LYS A 642 -8.05 9.57 -23.35
N SER A 643 -8.63 8.50 -23.90
CA SER A 643 -8.59 7.16 -23.29
C SER A 643 -7.18 6.56 -23.27
N VAL A 644 -6.40 6.75 -24.35
CA VAL A 644 -5.01 6.29 -24.45
C VAL A 644 -4.13 7.00 -23.42
N LEU A 645 -4.33 8.31 -23.24
CA LEU A 645 -3.58 9.07 -22.25
C LEU A 645 -3.92 8.64 -20.81
N GLN A 646 -5.20 8.39 -20.52
CA GLN A 646 -5.62 7.86 -19.22
C GLN A 646 -5.02 6.48 -18.91
N ALA A 647 -4.93 5.61 -19.93
CA ALA A 647 -4.27 4.32 -19.79
C ALA A 647 -2.77 4.47 -19.50
N ALA A 648 -2.11 5.42 -20.18
CA ALA A 648 -0.71 5.75 -19.89
C ALA A 648 -0.51 6.34 -18.49
N TRP A 649 -1.45 7.14 -18.00
CA TRP A 649 -1.44 7.65 -16.63
C TRP A 649 -1.46 6.51 -15.61
N LEU A 650 -2.40 5.56 -15.75
CA LEU A 650 -2.47 4.38 -14.88
C LEU A 650 -1.20 3.51 -14.97
N LEU A 651 -0.59 3.43 -16.15
CA LEU A 651 0.68 2.75 -16.32
C LEU A 651 1.80 3.39 -15.48
N THR A 652 1.80 4.71 -15.29
CA THR A 652 2.78 5.36 -14.38
C THR A 652 2.64 4.87 -12.94
N VAL A 653 1.42 4.58 -12.49
CA VAL A 653 1.15 4.01 -11.16
C VAL A 653 1.69 2.59 -11.06
N ALA A 654 1.49 1.77 -12.11
CA ALA A 654 2.02 0.42 -12.18
C ALA A 654 3.55 0.39 -12.12
N VAL A 655 4.22 1.28 -12.86
CA VAL A 655 5.69 1.43 -12.84
C VAL A 655 6.16 1.90 -11.46
N GLY A 656 5.46 2.83 -10.81
CA GLY A 656 5.80 3.27 -9.45
C GLY A 656 5.82 2.13 -8.45
N ASN A 657 4.82 1.23 -8.51
CA ASN A 657 4.78 0.04 -7.67
C ASN A 657 5.93 -0.96 -8.00
N ILE A 658 6.32 -1.09 -9.27
CA ILE A 658 7.48 -1.92 -9.66
C ILE A 658 8.77 -1.37 -9.04
N ILE A 659 8.95 -0.05 -8.98
CA ILE A 659 10.11 0.57 -8.35
C ILE A 659 10.19 0.16 -6.87
N VAL A 660 9.07 0.24 -6.14
CA VAL A 660 9.05 -0.16 -4.72
C VAL A 660 9.36 -1.64 -4.56
N LEU A 661 8.81 -2.51 -5.41
CA LEU A 661 9.11 -3.94 -5.42
C LEU A 661 10.62 -4.21 -5.58
N ILE A 662 11.27 -3.54 -6.53
CA ILE A 662 12.71 -3.70 -6.77
C ILE A 662 13.50 -3.22 -5.56
N VAL A 663 13.18 -2.04 -5.02
CA VAL A 663 13.88 -1.50 -3.85
C VAL A 663 13.70 -2.42 -2.64
N ALA A 664 12.48 -2.85 -2.31
CA ALA A 664 12.21 -3.70 -1.15
C ALA A 664 12.94 -5.06 -1.21
N GLN A 665 13.15 -5.62 -2.40
CA GLN A 665 13.81 -6.91 -2.56
C GLN A 665 15.35 -6.81 -2.55
N PHE A 666 15.91 -5.73 -3.10
CA PHE A 666 17.34 -5.61 -3.37
C PHE A 666 18.08 -4.58 -2.50
N SER A 667 17.37 -3.71 -1.79
CA SER A 667 18.01 -2.65 -0.99
C SER A 667 18.84 -3.22 0.17
N GLY A 668 18.29 -4.22 0.88
CA GLY A 668 18.81 -4.66 2.18
C GLY A 668 18.85 -3.52 3.22
N LEU A 669 18.19 -2.40 2.95
CA LEU A 669 18.27 -1.19 3.77
C LEU A 669 17.29 -1.28 4.95
N ALA A 670 17.65 -0.64 6.06
CA ALA A 670 16.72 -0.40 7.14
C ALA A 670 15.58 0.53 6.66
N GLN A 671 14.38 0.36 7.23
CA GLN A 671 13.18 1.08 6.80
C GLN A 671 13.35 2.62 6.81
N TRP A 672 14.03 3.19 7.81
CA TRP A 672 14.27 4.64 7.87
C TRP A 672 15.15 5.12 6.71
N ALA A 673 16.15 4.32 6.33
CA ALA A 673 17.05 4.62 5.23
C ALA A 673 16.33 4.50 3.88
N GLU A 674 15.40 3.55 3.74
CA GLU A 674 14.51 3.49 2.57
C GLU A 674 13.66 4.75 2.44
N PHE A 675 13.08 5.26 3.53
CA PHE A 675 12.29 6.50 3.49
C PHE A 675 13.12 7.71 3.04
N ILE A 676 14.35 7.84 3.53
CA ILE A 676 15.27 8.90 3.09
C ILE A 676 15.65 8.71 1.61
N LEU A 677 15.94 7.47 1.18
CA LEU A 677 16.25 7.16 -0.21
C LEU A 677 15.11 7.60 -1.14
N PHE A 678 13.87 7.23 -0.84
CA PHE A 678 12.70 7.64 -1.63
C PHE A 678 12.47 9.15 -1.62
N SER A 679 12.67 9.81 -0.49
CA SER A 679 12.59 11.28 -0.36
C SER A 679 13.62 11.97 -1.27
N CYS A 680 14.89 11.55 -1.21
CA CYS A 680 15.97 12.08 -2.04
C CYS A 680 15.75 11.82 -3.54
N LEU A 681 15.33 10.60 -3.92
CA LEU A 681 15.04 10.26 -5.30
C LEU A 681 13.89 11.11 -5.86
N LEU A 682 12.83 11.32 -5.07
CA LEU A 682 11.72 12.17 -5.50
C LEU A 682 12.14 13.64 -5.62
N LEU A 683 13.04 14.13 -4.76
CA LEU A 683 13.59 15.48 -4.88
C LEU A 683 14.32 15.67 -6.23
N VAL A 684 15.18 14.71 -6.61
CA VAL A 684 15.88 14.73 -7.90
C VAL A 684 14.88 14.68 -9.06
N VAL A 685 13.88 13.82 -8.98
CA VAL A 685 12.81 13.73 -9.97
C VAL A 685 12.00 15.01 -10.07
N CYS A 686 11.72 15.68 -8.94
CA CYS A 686 11.02 16.95 -8.91
C CYS A 686 11.82 18.04 -9.64
N LEU A 687 13.16 18.06 -9.49
CA LEU A 687 14.03 18.98 -10.22
C LEU A 687 13.97 18.69 -11.73
N ILE A 688 14.09 17.43 -12.13
CA ILE A 688 14.00 17.01 -13.54
C ILE A 688 12.64 17.39 -14.14
N PHE A 689 11.55 17.09 -13.44
CA PHE A 689 10.20 17.42 -13.88
C PHE A 689 9.98 18.94 -13.97
N SER A 690 10.54 19.71 -13.04
CA SER A 690 10.45 21.19 -13.07
C SER A 690 11.19 21.76 -14.28
N ILE A 691 12.35 21.20 -14.62
CA ILE A 691 13.11 21.57 -15.84
C ILE A 691 12.30 21.18 -17.09
N MET A 692 11.78 19.95 -17.16
CA MET A 692 10.96 19.50 -18.28
C MET A 692 9.70 20.36 -18.44
N GLY A 693 9.04 20.71 -17.34
CA GLY A 693 7.86 21.56 -17.32
C GLY A 693 8.15 23.01 -17.73
N TYR A 694 9.35 23.53 -17.45
CA TYR A 694 9.76 24.86 -17.92
C TYR A 694 9.89 24.93 -19.44
N TYR A 695 10.37 23.85 -20.08
CA TYR A 695 10.49 23.74 -21.54
C TYR A 695 9.22 23.22 -22.23
N TYR A 696 8.18 22.86 -21.46
CA TYR A 696 6.95 22.33 -22.01
C TYR A 696 6.13 23.42 -22.71
N VAL A 697 5.74 23.18 -23.97
CA VAL A 697 4.87 24.07 -24.74
C VAL A 697 3.45 23.52 -24.71
N PRO A 698 2.49 24.21 -24.06
CA PRO A 698 1.10 23.77 -24.03
C PRO A 698 0.48 23.77 -25.42
N LEU A 699 -0.36 22.78 -25.69
CA LEU A 699 -1.21 22.74 -26.88
C LEU A 699 -2.31 23.80 -26.72
N LYS A 700 -2.47 24.67 -27.72
CA LYS A 700 -3.54 25.67 -27.71
C LYS A 700 -4.87 25.01 -28.06
N PRO A 701 -6.01 25.40 -27.47
CA PRO A 701 -7.32 24.81 -27.76
C PRO A 701 -7.68 24.80 -29.26
N GLY A 702 -7.24 25.82 -30.01
CA GLY A 702 -7.46 25.93 -31.47
C GLY A 702 -6.73 24.87 -32.31
N ASP A 703 -5.66 24.26 -31.78
CA ASP A 703 -4.93 23.17 -32.45
C ASP A 703 -5.57 21.80 -32.16
N VAL A 704 -6.44 21.71 -31.14
CA VAL A 704 -7.09 20.48 -30.65
C VAL A 704 -8.44 20.22 -31.32
N GLN A 705 -9.10 21.26 -31.83
CA GLN A 705 -10.50 21.20 -32.29
C GLN A 705 -10.69 21.01 -33.80
N GLY A 706 -9.61 20.77 -34.53
CA GLY A 706 -9.64 20.40 -35.95
C GLY A 706 -9.75 21.60 -36.89
N SER A 707 -8.82 21.65 -37.84
CA SER A 707 -8.93 22.33 -39.12
C SER A 707 -10.01 21.67 -39.98
N ALA A 708 -11.27 21.76 -39.56
CA ALA A 708 -12.44 21.40 -40.36
C ALA A 708 -13.08 22.62 -41.05
N ASP A 709 -12.68 23.85 -40.72
CA ASP A 709 -13.40 25.06 -41.20
C ASP A 709 -12.51 26.24 -41.61
N LYS A 710 -11.26 26.00 -42.04
CA LYS A 710 -10.47 27.07 -42.68
C LYS A 710 -9.96 26.62 -44.04
N GLN A 711 -10.62 27.14 -45.09
CA GLN A 711 -9.98 27.37 -46.37
C GLN A 711 -8.59 27.96 -46.14
N THR A 712 -7.62 27.35 -46.79
CA THR A 712 -6.22 27.72 -46.89
C THR A 712 -6.03 29.24 -46.96
N PRO A 713 -5.13 29.79 -46.14
CA PRO A 713 -4.18 30.75 -46.65
C PRO A 713 -2.79 30.09 -46.65
N GLN A 714 -2.06 30.26 -47.74
CA GLN A 714 -0.65 29.91 -47.82
C GLN A 714 0.08 30.42 -46.57
N ILE A 715 0.62 29.49 -45.76
CA ILE A 715 1.61 29.85 -44.76
C ILE A 715 2.95 29.87 -45.48
N GLN A 716 3.29 31.07 -45.94
CA GLN A 716 4.63 31.44 -46.36
C GLN A 716 5.59 31.17 -45.19
N GLY A 717 6.70 30.51 -45.49
CA GLY A 717 7.60 29.94 -44.51
C GLY A 717 8.06 30.94 -43.44
N ASN A 718 7.92 30.54 -42.18
CA ASN A 718 8.71 31.08 -41.08
C ASN A 718 8.98 29.97 -40.05
N MET A 719 10.21 29.49 -40.10
CA MET A 719 11.02 28.80 -39.08
C MET A 719 10.27 27.98 -38.01
N ILE A 720 10.25 26.65 -38.21
CA ILE A 720 10.17 25.69 -37.11
C ILE A 720 11.60 25.37 -36.67
N ASN A 721 12.16 26.25 -35.84
CA ASN A 721 13.35 25.93 -35.05
C ASN A 721 12.91 25.66 -33.60
N LEU A 722 13.61 24.73 -32.96
CA LEU A 722 13.71 24.65 -31.50
C LEU A 722 14.28 25.99 -31.00
N GLU A 723 13.43 27.00 -30.81
CA GLU A 723 13.82 28.21 -30.09
C GLU A 723 13.87 27.87 -28.61
N THR A 724 15.09 27.61 -28.15
CA THR A 724 15.47 27.87 -26.78
C THR A 724 15.04 29.28 -26.43
N LYS A 725 14.29 29.42 -25.34
CA LYS A 725 13.92 30.72 -24.77
C LYS A 725 15.22 31.47 -24.43
N LYS A 726 15.71 32.32 -25.34
CA LYS A 726 16.88 33.16 -25.08
C LYS A 726 16.53 34.07 -23.90
N THR A 727 17.27 33.88 -22.81
CA THR A 727 17.40 34.82 -21.71
C THR A 727 17.78 36.20 -22.27
N LYS A 728 16.91 37.19 -22.07
CA LYS A 728 17.36 38.59 -21.99
C LYS A 728 17.83 38.79 -20.54
N PHE A 729 19.07 39.27 -20.43
CA PHE A 729 19.73 39.62 -19.18
C PHE A 729 18.89 40.56 -18.32
#